data_AF-A0A225VY26-F1
#
_entry.id   AF-A0A225VY26-F1
#
_cell.length_a   1.000
_cell.length_b   1.000
_cell.length_c   1.000
_cell.angle_alpha   90.00
_cell.angle_beta   90.00
_cell.angle_gamma   90.00
#
_symmetry.space_group_name_H-M   'P 1'
#
loop_
_entity.id
_entity.type
_entity.pdbx_description
1 polymer ?
#
loop_
_entity_poly.entity_id
_entity_poly.type
_entity_poly.pdbx_seq_one_letter_code
_entity_poly.pdbx_strand_id
1 'polypeptide(L)'
;MVVSVQILSVQSVETAPSLLLSTETSRFLFNVGDGTQRLCMEHHVRLAKLQQVFLTELRSHTVGGLPGMVLTVSDTGKPGLHVHGPPSTKKYLKATRHFLYRPDFKLEASEVFPVAIDREKESKSCYEDKEVVVHAVAIVKPRAGAKRKLNESPSSDNEENHVSVSYVVETRTQRGKFLVDKAVALGVPKGKLFGQLHHGKDVTLPDGRVVKSSDCVLPSMPAAACVVVSCPTMAHVDALVSSDGFSRYKEVEGKTAEVQMEKTVYRASAKLQAQLQAVFPCAFPSNQEHEKCDTIEPFSRVVPDGELSAALINNEEKENSIPALSKLVLANVLEDSNVKDLDDDLIDGRITFLGTGCAIPSKYRNVTGMYLELPAGKEGGDSNETWGGMMLDCGEGSLGQMYRYAGGDYKRLQELVDRLKCVWISHNHADHHLGLLRLLSFRADTDTEPLLVIGPTPLQFWLDEYAAQDPTVRGKYIFVENFSFDESDSRSEEVETHAEAARVRALLRDTLNISQIECVPVKHAHQSYAAVVTFVDGSKLAFSGDCRPSDKLAEKAKGAFLIVHEATFEDELTKEAKDKAHCTMAEAIEVGRQANARHLLLTHFSQRYPKMAVLSNTASEVIEEKAPMEVLTAIDMLSLRFRELRQPNLMEVCTQLMQDDDDEGDVDAAASLKAQQEREERKKQKSIERGEQQ
;
A
#
# COMPACT_ATOMS: atom_id res chain seq x y z
N MET A 1 29.45 -2.59 -16.68
CA MET A 1 28.19 -2.02 -16.17
C MET A 1 27.50 -3.11 -15.39
N VAL A 2 27.21 -2.83 -14.13
CA VAL A 2 26.52 -3.77 -13.24
C VAL A 2 25.04 -3.42 -13.33
N VAL A 3 24.25 -4.33 -13.86
CA VAL A 3 22.79 -4.30 -13.75
C VAL A 3 22.42 -5.26 -12.64
N SER A 4 21.72 -4.79 -11.61
CA SER A 4 21.26 -5.64 -10.51
C SER A 4 19.74 -5.71 -10.50
N VAL A 5 19.23 -6.90 -10.19
CA VAL A 5 17.81 -7.20 -10.09
C VAL A 5 17.52 -7.61 -8.66
N GLN A 6 16.72 -6.79 -7.96
CA GLN A 6 16.30 -7.04 -6.58
C GLN A 6 14.80 -7.36 -6.57
N ILE A 7 14.44 -8.51 -6.00
CA ILE A 7 13.05 -8.85 -5.71
C ILE A 7 12.67 -8.07 -4.45
N LEU A 8 11.69 -7.17 -4.56
CA LEU A 8 11.22 -6.37 -3.41
C LEU A 8 10.16 -7.13 -2.62
N SER A 9 9.33 -7.89 -3.31
CA SER A 9 8.24 -8.67 -2.72
C SER A 9 7.87 -9.85 -3.60
N VAL A 10 7.32 -10.88 -2.96
CA VAL A 10 6.74 -12.05 -3.63
C VAL A 10 5.22 -12.07 -3.41
N GLN A 11 4.54 -13.03 -4.05
CA GLN A 11 3.09 -13.16 -3.92
C GLN A 11 2.73 -13.57 -2.49
N SER A 12 2.02 -12.70 -1.77
CA SER A 12 1.37 -12.98 -0.49
C SER A 12 0.00 -12.32 -0.45
N VAL A 13 -0.69 -12.41 0.69
CA VAL A 13 -1.92 -11.64 0.92
C VAL A 13 -1.61 -10.15 1.05
N GLU A 14 -0.52 -9.84 1.77
CA GLU A 14 -0.08 -8.49 2.12
C GLU A 14 0.52 -7.74 0.92
N THR A 15 1.30 -8.44 0.09
CA THR A 15 2.11 -7.83 -0.96
C THR A 15 1.94 -8.55 -2.30
N ALA A 16 1.99 -7.79 -3.38
CA ALA A 16 2.08 -8.32 -4.73
C ALA A 16 3.54 -8.46 -5.18
N PRO A 17 3.86 -9.35 -6.14
CA PRO A 17 5.20 -9.47 -6.68
C PRO A 17 5.68 -8.16 -7.31
N SER A 18 6.76 -7.61 -6.76
CA SER A 18 7.38 -6.36 -7.23
C SER A 18 8.89 -6.54 -7.38
N LEU A 19 9.44 -5.97 -8.45
CA LEU A 19 10.86 -6.11 -8.81
C LEU A 19 11.49 -4.75 -9.05
N LEU A 20 12.68 -4.53 -8.50
CA LEU A 20 13.51 -3.37 -8.77
C LEU A 20 14.71 -3.76 -9.63
N LEU A 21 14.78 -3.23 -10.84
CA LEU A 21 15.97 -3.28 -11.66
C LEU A 21 16.78 -1.99 -11.51
N SER A 22 18.07 -2.15 -11.31
CA SER A 22 19.01 -1.08 -11.00
C SER A 22 20.17 -1.08 -11.98
N THR A 23 20.40 0.06 -12.60
CA THR A 23 21.61 0.34 -13.38
C THR A 23 22.52 1.31 -12.62
N GLU A 24 23.58 1.81 -13.25
CA GLU A 24 24.42 2.82 -12.61
C GLU A 24 23.64 4.14 -12.45
N THR A 25 22.83 4.50 -13.44
CA THR A 25 22.17 5.81 -13.52
C THR A 25 20.68 5.80 -13.18
N SER A 26 20.00 4.66 -13.34
CA SER A 26 18.55 4.57 -13.31
C SER A 26 18.03 3.42 -12.44
N ARG A 27 16.75 3.52 -12.07
CA ARG A 27 15.99 2.47 -11.39
C ARG A 27 14.65 2.30 -12.12
N PHE A 28 14.23 1.04 -12.24
CA PHE A 28 13.03 0.62 -12.95
C PHE A 28 12.25 -0.30 -12.02
N LEU A 29 10.98 0.03 -11.76
CA LEU A 29 10.13 -0.74 -10.86
C LEU A 29 9.09 -1.50 -11.68
N PHE A 30 8.93 -2.79 -11.43
CA PHE A 30 7.91 -3.63 -12.08
C PHE A 30 6.85 -3.97 -11.05
N ASN A 31 5.61 -3.54 -11.33
CA ASN A 31 4.46 -3.52 -10.41
C ASN A 31 4.66 -2.70 -9.14
N VAL A 32 3.55 -2.20 -8.59
CA VAL A 32 3.52 -1.38 -7.37
C VAL A 32 2.23 -1.70 -6.62
N GLY A 33 2.19 -2.87 -5.99
CA GLY A 33 1.06 -3.25 -5.12
C GLY A 33 1.10 -2.52 -3.78
N ASP A 34 0.05 -2.67 -2.99
CA ASP A 34 -0.01 -2.16 -1.60
C ASP A 34 1.24 -2.57 -0.81
N GLY A 35 1.76 -1.65 0.00
CA GLY A 35 2.92 -1.88 0.85
C GLY A 35 4.27 -1.79 0.14
N THR A 36 4.31 -1.66 -1.20
CA THR A 36 5.59 -1.56 -1.95
C THR A 36 6.43 -0.36 -1.51
N GLN A 37 5.79 0.78 -1.23
CA GLN A 37 6.51 1.95 -0.72
C GLN A 37 7.08 1.71 0.69
N ARG A 38 6.31 1.04 1.57
CA ARG A 38 6.73 0.69 2.93
C ARG A 38 7.93 -0.27 2.90
N LEU A 39 7.88 -1.29 2.05
CA LEU A 39 9.00 -2.22 1.82
C LEU A 39 10.25 -1.49 1.32
N CYS A 40 10.09 -0.51 0.42
CA CYS A 40 11.24 0.28 -0.04
C CYS A 40 11.90 1.05 1.11
N MET A 41 11.11 1.58 2.05
CA MET A 41 11.65 2.28 3.21
C MET A 41 12.35 1.33 4.18
N GLU A 42 11.71 0.21 4.50
CA GLU A 42 12.24 -0.82 5.40
C GLU A 42 13.56 -1.42 4.92
N HIS A 43 13.67 -1.72 3.62
CA HIS A 43 14.90 -2.26 3.03
C HIS A 43 15.84 -1.18 2.50
N HIS A 44 15.68 0.08 2.92
CA HIS A 44 16.51 1.23 2.55
C HIS A 44 16.73 1.40 1.04
N VAL A 45 15.72 1.07 0.24
CA VAL A 45 15.71 1.22 -1.21
C VAL A 45 15.58 2.69 -1.57
N ARG A 46 16.63 3.25 -2.19
CA ARG A 46 16.68 4.66 -2.59
C ARG A 46 15.89 4.93 -3.87
N LEU A 47 14.74 5.60 -3.74
CA LEU A 47 13.83 5.93 -4.85
C LEU A 47 14.28 7.15 -5.71
N ALA A 48 15.30 7.90 -5.29
CA ALA A 48 15.77 9.09 -6.01
C ALA A 48 16.16 8.84 -7.49
N LYS A 49 16.53 7.60 -7.86
CA LYS A 49 16.85 7.21 -9.24
C LYS A 49 15.69 6.52 -9.99
N LEU A 50 14.52 6.34 -9.37
CA LEU A 50 13.34 5.72 -10.02
C LEU A 50 12.74 6.64 -11.08
N GLN A 51 12.73 6.18 -12.34
CA GLN A 51 12.24 6.98 -13.48
C GLN A 51 11.09 6.32 -14.22
N GLN A 52 11.03 5.00 -14.18
CA GLN A 52 10.10 4.20 -14.97
C GLN A 52 9.43 3.16 -14.07
N VAL A 53 8.10 3.06 -14.19
CA VAL A 53 7.30 1.98 -13.61
C VAL A 53 6.70 1.16 -14.76
N PHE A 54 6.76 -0.17 -14.67
CA PHE A 54 6.20 -1.09 -15.65
C PHE A 54 5.13 -1.95 -14.97
N LEU A 55 3.88 -1.74 -15.34
CA LEU A 55 2.72 -2.44 -14.80
C LEU A 55 2.39 -3.65 -15.67
N THR A 56 2.26 -4.80 -15.04
CA THR A 56 1.90 -6.03 -15.74
C THR A 56 0.39 -6.12 -16.01
N GLU A 57 -0.43 -5.60 -15.09
CA GLU A 57 -1.90 -5.61 -15.14
C GLU A 57 -2.47 -4.37 -14.43
N LEU A 58 -3.73 -4.03 -14.72
CA LEU A 58 -4.49 -2.97 -14.03
C LEU A 58 -5.49 -3.58 -13.04
N ARG A 59 -4.96 -4.26 -12.02
CA ARG A 59 -5.73 -4.85 -10.91
C ARG A 59 -5.29 -4.23 -9.60
N SER A 60 -6.22 -3.93 -8.69
CA SER A 60 -5.93 -3.34 -7.36
C SER A 60 -4.69 -3.95 -6.69
N HIS A 61 -4.53 -5.28 -6.74
CA HIS A 61 -3.38 -5.97 -6.17
C HIS A 61 -2.03 -5.56 -6.80
N THR A 62 -1.99 -5.30 -8.11
CA THR A 62 -0.76 -4.96 -8.86
C THR A 62 -0.39 -3.48 -8.81
N VAL A 63 -1.40 -2.61 -8.64
CA VAL A 63 -1.26 -1.14 -8.81
C VAL A 63 -1.69 -0.32 -7.61
N GLY A 64 -2.26 -0.93 -6.56
CA GLY A 64 -2.86 -0.22 -5.42
C GLY A 64 -1.90 0.68 -4.65
N GLY A 65 -0.61 0.35 -4.62
CA GLY A 65 0.44 1.19 -4.01
C GLY A 65 1.03 2.25 -4.95
N LEU A 66 0.62 2.29 -6.23
CA LEU A 66 1.14 3.25 -7.20
C LEU A 66 0.85 4.71 -6.81
N PRO A 67 -0.36 5.09 -6.34
CA PRO A 67 -0.61 6.48 -5.95
C PRO A 67 0.28 6.93 -4.79
N GLY A 68 0.46 6.09 -3.75
CA GLY A 68 1.38 6.34 -2.65
C GLY A 68 2.84 6.47 -3.12
N MET A 69 3.27 5.58 -4.02
CA MET A 69 4.59 5.65 -4.65
C MET A 69 4.80 6.94 -5.45
N VAL A 70 3.79 7.42 -6.19
CA VAL A 70 3.88 8.69 -6.93
C VAL A 70 4.06 9.87 -5.97
N LEU A 71 3.28 9.92 -4.88
CA LEU A 71 3.43 10.96 -3.85
C LEU A 71 4.86 10.93 -3.28
N THR A 72 5.32 9.77 -2.82
CA THR A 72 6.67 9.57 -2.27
C THR A 72 7.77 10.00 -3.25
N VAL A 73 7.70 9.58 -4.52
CA VAL A 73 8.70 9.93 -5.54
C VAL A 73 8.66 11.41 -5.88
N SER A 74 7.48 12.03 -5.95
CA SER A 74 7.35 13.46 -6.23
C SER A 74 8.01 14.33 -5.16
N ASP A 75 7.92 13.88 -3.92
CA ASP A 75 8.42 14.55 -2.74
C ASP A 75 9.97 14.49 -2.65
N THR A 76 10.60 13.51 -3.32
CA THR A 76 12.08 13.50 -3.51
C THR A 76 12.61 14.68 -4.35
N GLY A 77 11.73 15.41 -5.03
CA GLY A 77 12.06 16.56 -5.88
C GLY A 77 12.43 16.20 -7.31
N LYS A 78 12.02 15.03 -7.79
CA LYS A 78 12.17 14.63 -9.20
C LYS A 78 11.19 15.38 -10.10
N PRO A 79 11.54 15.59 -11.38
CA PRO A 79 10.67 16.31 -12.31
C PRO A 79 9.47 15.47 -12.80
N GLY A 80 9.48 14.15 -12.59
CA GLY A 80 8.40 13.29 -13.07
C GLY A 80 8.69 11.80 -12.95
N LEU A 81 7.67 11.02 -13.33
CA LEU A 81 7.67 9.56 -13.37
C LEU A 81 6.86 9.11 -14.58
N HIS A 82 7.37 8.12 -15.31
CA HIS A 82 6.67 7.55 -16.46
C HIS A 82 6.20 6.14 -16.15
N VAL A 83 4.93 5.85 -16.43
CA VAL A 83 4.29 4.56 -16.16
C VAL A 83 3.96 3.88 -17.48
N HIS A 84 4.48 2.68 -17.69
CA HIS A 84 4.12 1.81 -18.80
C HIS A 84 3.16 0.75 -18.30
N GLY A 85 2.10 0.45 -19.04
CA GLY A 85 1.14 -0.56 -18.60
C GLY A 85 0.18 -1.00 -19.68
N PRO A 86 -0.82 -1.83 -19.32
CA PRO A 86 -1.87 -2.26 -20.23
C PRO A 86 -2.73 -1.09 -20.73
N PRO A 87 -3.66 -1.33 -21.68
CA PRO A 87 -4.65 -0.34 -22.08
C PRO A 87 -5.43 0.20 -20.88
N SER A 88 -5.78 1.48 -20.90
CA SER A 88 -6.42 2.24 -19.80
C SER A 88 -5.50 2.68 -18.66
N THR A 89 -4.17 2.46 -18.74
CA THR A 89 -3.21 2.98 -17.76
C THR A 89 -3.35 4.51 -17.61
N LYS A 90 -3.60 5.24 -18.70
CA LYS A 90 -3.81 6.70 -18.65
C LYS A 90 -5.08 7.07 -17.87
N LYS A 91 -6.16 6.31 -18.04
CA LYS A 91 -7.44 6.54 -17.33
C LYS A 91 -7.27 6.27 -15.84
N TYR A 92 -6.57 5.19 -15.50
CA TYR A 92 -6.23 4.83 -14.12
C TYR A 92 -5.45 5.96 -13.41
N LEU A 93 -4.39 6.48 -14.04
CA LEU A 93 -3.65 7.61 -13.49
C LEU A 93 -4.48 8.89 -13.43
N LYS A 94 -5.33 9.15 -14.42
CA LYS A 94 -6.23 10.32 -14.39
C LYS A 94 -7.19 10.26 -13.20
N ALA A 95 -7.64 9.08 -12.79
CA ALA A 95 -8.56 8.91 -11.68
C ALA A 95 -7.94 9.27 -10.31
N THR A 96 -6.61 9.29 -10.16
CA THR A 96 -5.97 9.71 -8.90
C THR A 96 -6.05 11.23 -8.65
N ARG A 97 -6.44 12.03 -9.65
CA ARG A 97 -6.53 13.50 -9.56
C ARG A 97 -7.42 14.03 -8.44
N HIS A 98 -8.32 13.19 -7.92
CA HIS A 98 -9.25 13.56 -6.85
C HIS A 98 -8.51 13.78 -5.52
N PHE A 99 -7.35 13.15 -5.32
CA PHE A 99 -6.55 13.26 -4.09
C PHE A 99 -5.05 13.50 -4.33
N LEU A 100 -4.58 13.33 -5.58
CA LEU A 100 -3.19 13.51 -5.96
C LEU A 100 -3.03 14.79 -6.77
N TYR A 101 -2.36 15.79 -6.16
CA TYR A 101 -2.00 17.04 -6.82
C TYR A 101 -0.53 17.40 -6.58
N ARG A 102 0.24 17.48 -7.67
CA ARG A 102 1.68 17.85 -7.69
C ARG A 102 1.98 18.62 -8.99
N PRO A 103 1.87 19.95 -9.01
CA PRO A 103 1.93 20.74 -10.26
C PRO A 103 3.29 20.67 -10.95
N ASP A 104 4.37 20.59 -10.17
CA ASP A 104 5.76 20.52 -10.68
C ASP A 104 6.20 19.08 -11.02
N PHE A 105 5.31 18.10 -10.91
CA PHE A 105 5.63 16.70 -11.13
C PHE A 105 4.93 16.15 -12.37
N LYS A 106 5.72 15.83 -13.40
CA LYS A 106 5.22 15.29 -14.65
C LYS A 106 4.94 13.79 -14.53
N LEU A 107 3.67 13.42 -14.35
CA LEU A 107 3.22 12.03 -14.38
C LEU A 107 2.74 11.66 -15.78
N GLU A 108 3.48 10.80 -16.48
CA GLU A 108 3.17 10.37 -17.85
C GLU A 108 2.87 8.87 -17.92
N ALA A 109 2.12 8.47 -18.94
CA ALA A 109 1.87 7.05 -19.21
C ALA A 109 1.92 6.66 -20.68
N SER A 110 2.46 5.46 -20.91
CA SER A 110 2.43 4.73 -22.18
C SER A 110 1.61 3.46 -22.02
N GLU A 111 0.78 3.16 -23.02
CA GLU A 111 -0.08 1.98 -23.01
C GLU A 111 0.45 0.96 -24.02
N VAL A 112 0.56 -0.29 -23.58
CA VAL A 112 0.99 -1.43 -24.39
C VAL A 112 -0.23 -2.21 -24.82
N PHE A 113 -0.41 -2.35 -26.14
CA PHE A 113 -1.53 -3.07 -26.73
C PHE A 113 -1.09 -4.45 -27.25
N PRO A 114 -1.95 -5.48 -27.16
CA PRO A 114 -1.73 -6.75 -27.83
C PRO A 114 -1.65 -6.61 -29.36
N VAL A 115 -0.78 -7.38 -30.00
CA VAL A 115 -0.58 -7.39 -31.47
C VAL A 115 -1.88 -7.65 -32.25
N ALA A 116 -2.80 -8.43 -31.68
CA ALA A 116 -4.10 -8.71 -32.28
C ALA A 116 -5.00 -7.46 -32.45
N ILE A 117 -4.76 -6.41 -31.65
CA ILE A 117 -5.56 -5.18 -31.62
C ILE A 117 -4.85 -4.05 -32.40
N ASP A 118 -3.52 -3.99 -32.36
CA ASP A 118 -2.71 -2.98 -33.06
C ASP A 118 -1.56 -3.66 -33.83
N ARG A 119 -1.82 -3.99 -35.11
CA ARG A 119 -0.86 -4.67 -36.00
C ARG A 119 0.32 -3.78 -36.42
N GLU A 120 0.22 -2.46 -36.24
CA GLU A 120 1.27 -1.50 -36.64
C GLU A 120 2.36 -1.33 -35.56
N LYS A 121 2.22 -1.99 -34.41
CA LYS A 121 3.17 -1.98 -33.30
C LYS A 121 3.67 -3.37 -32.91
N GLU A 122 3.99 -4.22 -33.90
CA GLU A 122 4.83 -5.38 -33.62
C GLU A 122 6.19 -4.93 -33.07
N SER A 123 6.53 -5.40 -31.87
CA SER A 123 7.87 -5.41 -31.29
C SER A 123 8.65 -4.07 -31.33
N LYS A 124 8.03 -2.98 -30.86
CA LYS A 124 8.80 -1.78 -30.46
C LYS A 124 9.17 -1.86 -28.99
N SER A 125 10.40 -1.49 -28.66
CA SER A 125 10.80 -1.21 -27.28
C SER A 125 9.84 -0.18 -26.69
N CYS A 126 9.33 -0.44 -25.48
CA CYS A 126 8.51 0.53 -24.76
C CYS A 126 9.38 1.57 -24.05
N TYR A 127 10.64 1.24 -23.80
CA TYR A 127 11.65 2.13 -23.25
C TYR A 127 13.05 1.77 -23.75
N GLU A 128 13.91 2.76 -23.93
CA GLU A 128 15.28 2.58 -24.40
C GLU A 128 16.19 3.69 -23.86
N ASP A 129 17.34 3.30 -23.28
CA ASP A 129 18.42 4.21 -22.94
C ASP A 129 19.81 3.65 -23.27
N LYS A 130 20.86 4.25 -22.71
CA LYS A 130 22.26 3.88 -22.96
C LYS A 130 22.67 2.56 -22.28
N GLU A 131 21.94 2.13 -21.27
CA GLU A 131 22.24 0.97 -20.43
C GLU A 131 21.31 -0.21 -20.77
N VAL A 132 20.01 0.05 -20.98
CA VAL A 132 18.98 -0.98 -21.16
C VAL A 132 17.95 -0.65 -22.25
N VAL A 133 17.32 -1.71 -22.77
CA VAL A 133 16.12 -1.67 -23.62
C VAL A 133 15.05 -2.49 -22.94
N VAL A 134 13.82 -1.99 -22.87
CA VAL A 134 12.67 -2.74 -22.34
C VAL A 134 11.69 -3.01 -23.47
N HIS A 135 11.41 -4.29 -23.69
CA HIS A 135 10.43 -4.79 -24.62
C HIS A 135 9.19 -5.24 -23.86
N ALA A 136 8.00 -4.94 -24.39
CA ALA A 136 6.74 -5.35 -23.79
C ALA A 136 6.04 -6.38 -24.67
N VAL A 137 5.51 -7.43 -24.05
CA VAL A 137 4.76 -8.51 -24.71
C VAL A 137 3.38 -8.58 -24.07
N ALA A 138 2.38 -8.03 -24.76
CA ALA A 138 1.00 -8.00 -24.30
C ALA A 138 0.19 -9.17 -24.87
N ILE A 139 -0.50 -9.90 -24.00
CA ILE A 139 -1.37 -11.03 -24.34
C ILE A 139 -2.78 -10.80 -23.79
N VAL A 140 -3.77 -11.44 -24.42
CA VAL A 140 -5.18 -11.40 -24.00
C VAL A 140 -5.64 -12.80 -23.63
N LYS A 141 -6.54 -12.90 -22.65
CA LYS A 141 -7.29 -14.13 -22.35
C LYS A 141 -7.98 -14.63 -23.64
N PRO A 142 -7.74 -15.87 -24.10
CA PRO A 142 -8.45 -16.43 -25.24
C PRO A 142 -9.96 -16.57 -24.95
N ARG A 143 -10.81 -16.27 -25.94
CA ARG A 143 -12.26 -16.51 -25.83
C ARG A 143 -12.54 -18.01 -25.74
N ALA A 144 -13.36 -18.43 -24.76
CA ALA A 144 -13.85 -19.79 -24.67
C ALA A 144 -14.78 -20.11 -25.86
N GLY A 145 -14.42 -21.11 -26.69
CA GLY A 145 -15.30 -21.65 -27.74
C GLY A 145 -15.50 -20.77 -28.97
N ALA A 146 -14.49 -20.65 -29.83
CA ALA A 146 -14.61 -19.93 -31.11
C ALA A 146 -15.53 -20.65 -32.14
N LYS A 147 -16.84 -20.40 -32.06
CA LYS A 147 -17.74 -20.31 -33.23
C LYS A 147 -18.54 -19.02 -33.10
N ARG A 148 -18.11 -17.96 -33.81
CA ARG A 148 -18.84 -16.68 -33.85
C ARG A 148 -20.26 -16.89 -34.39
N LYS A 149 -21.29 -16.54 -33.61
CA LYS A 149 -22.58 -16.14 -34.17
C LYS A 149 -22.54 -14.63 -34.35
N LEU A 150 -22.82 -14.16 -35.57
CA LEU A 150 -23.07 -12.75 -35.83
C LEU A 150 -24.45 -12.39 -35.24
N ASN A 151 -24.53 -11.25 -34.57
CA ASN A 151 -25.71 -10.59 -33.99
C ASN A 151 -26.03 -10.88 -32.51
N GLU A 152 -25.07 -10.64 -31.62
CA GLU A 152 -25.38 -10.32 -30.22
C GLU A 152 -24.84 -8.93 -29.89
N SER A 153 -25.71 -8.09 -29.31
CA SER A 153 -25.38 -6.78 -28.73
C SER A 153 -24.39 -6.95 -27.57
N PRO A 154 -23.49 -5.98 -27.34
CA PRO A 154 -22.39 -6.15 -26.38
C PRO A 154 -22.92 -6.30 -24.96
N SER A 155 -22.86 -7.51 -24.41
CA SER A 155 -22.92 -7.77 -22.97
C SER A 155 -21.66 -7.20 -22.30
N SER A 156 -21.78 -6.83 -21.03
CA SER A 156 -20.77 -6.15 -20.22
C SER A 156 -19.62 -7.06 -19.77
N ASP A 157 -18.98 -7.77 -20.70
CA ASP A 157 -17.91 -8.74 -20.42
C ASP A 157 -16.51 -8.10 -20.51
N ASN A 158 -16.12 -7.34 -19.48
CA ASN A 158 -14.77 -6.77 -19.36
C ASN A 158 -13.68 -7.81 -19.00
N GLU A 159 -14.06 -9.00 -18.53
CA GLU A 159 -13.14 -10.11 -18.21
C GLU A 159 -12.57 -10.78 -19.47
N GLU A 160 -13.29 -10.78 -20.59
CA GLU A 160 -12.89 -11.44 -21.83
C GLU A 160 -11.74 -10.72 -22.56
N ASN A 161 -11.51 -9.44 -22.26
CA ASN A 161 -10.47 -8.61 -22.87
C ASN A 161 -9.34 -8.27 -21.89
N HIS A 162 -9.19 -9.03 -20.81
CA HIS A 162 -8.11 -8.79 -19.84
C HIS A 162 -6.73 -8.90 -20.51
N VAL A 163 -5.98 -7.79 -20.49
CA VAL A 163 -4.63 -7.71 -21.07
C VAL A 163 -3.61 -7.90 -19.96
N SER A 164 -2.73 -8.89 -20.14
CA SER A 164 -1.54 -9.08 -19.32
C SER A 164 -0.31 -8.69 -20.13
N VAL A 165 0.60 -7.94 -19.51
CA VAL A 165 1.84 -7.49 -20.14
C VAL A 165 3.04 -8.12 -19.43
N SER A 166 3.88 -8.82 -20.20
CA SER A 166 5.21 -9.26 -19.76
C SER A 166 6.26 -8.30 -20.28
N TYR A 167 7.38 -8.17 -19.56
CA TYR A 167 8.47 -7.27 -19.94
C TYR A 167 9.78 -8.02 -20.04
N VAL A 168 10.54 -7.79 -21.12
CA VAL A 168 11.91 -8.27 -21.28
C VAL A 168 12.84 -7.08 -21.22
N VAL A 169 13.77 -7.09 -20.27
CA VAL A 169 14.81 -6.08 -20.12
C VAL A 169 16.10 -6.62 -20.69
N GLU A 170 16.57 -6.02 -21.77
CA GLU A 170 17.81 -6.34 -22.47
C GLU A 170 18.89 -5.31 -22.10
N THR A 171 20.06 -5.78 -21.69
CA THR A 171 21.24 -4.93 -21.49
C THR A 171 21.92 -4.63 -22.82
N ARG A 172 22.53 -3.44 -22.97
CA ARG A 172 23.31 -3.15 -24.18
C ARG A 172 24.60 -3.96 -24.21
N THR A 173 24.99 -4.40 -25.41
CA THR A 173 26.33 -4.97 -25.66
C THR A 173 27.40 -4.01 -25.16
N GLN A 174 28.19 -4.45 -24.19
CA GLN A 174 29.25 -3.62 -23.64
C GLN A 174 30.55 -3.93 -24.34
N ARG A 175 31.14 -2.89 -24.90
CA ARG A 175 32.44 -2.99 -25.50
C ARG A 175 33.50 -3.35 -24.45
N GLY A 176 34.40 -4.27 -24.79
CA GLY A 176 35.50 -4.61 -23.90
C GLY A 176 36.42 -3.43 -23.61
N LYS A 177 37.05 -3.46 -22.43
CA LYS A 177 37.96 -2.41 -21.94
C LYS A 177 39.16 -2.27 -22.87
N PHE A 178 39.52 -1.02 -23.22
CA PHE A 178 40.78 -0.72 -23.90
C PHE A 178 41.98 -0.94 -22.98
N LEU A 179 42.96 -1.68 -23.47
CA LEU A 179 44.19 -1.99 -22.78
C LEU A 179 45.29 -1.04 -23.25
N VAL A 180 45.33 0.14 -22.61
CA VAL A 180 46.29 1.22 -22.92
C VAL A 180 47.73 0.69 -22.95
N ASP A 181 48.12 -0.11 -21.95
CA ASP A 181 49.48 -0.60 -21.82
C ASP A 181 49.86 -1.56 -22.96
N LYS A 182 48.92 -2.38 -23.45
CA LYS A 182 49.15 -3.24 -24.63
C LYS A 182 49.31 -2.41 -25.90
N ALA A 183 48.48 -1.38 -26.09
CA ALA A 183 48.58 -0.51 -27.25
C ALA A 183 49.92 0.25 -27.28
N VAL A 184 50.38 0.73 -26.12
CA VAL A 184 51.70 1.36 -25.98
C VAL A 184 52.83 0.36 -26.26
N ALA A 185 52.75 -0.86 -25.71
CA ALA A 185 53.76 -1.91 -25.94
C ALA A 185 53.87 -2.32 -27.41
N LEU A 186 52.76 -2.24 -28.17
CA LEU A 186 52.72 -2.52 -29.61
C LEU A 186 53.19 -1.32 -30.47
N GLY A 187 53.60 -0.21 -29.86
CA GLY A 187 54.13 0.96 -30.56
C GLY A 187 53.07 1.92 -31.10
N VAL A 188 51.82 1.80 -30.64
CA VAL A 188 50.74 2.70 -31.06
C VAL A 188 50.88 4.04 -30.30
N PRO A 189 51.02 5.19 -30.99
CA PRO A 189 51.09 6.48 -30.32
C PRO A 189 49.75 6.85 -29.68
N LYS A 190 49.82 7.43 -28.48
CA LYS A 190 48.65 7.95 -27.75
C LYS A 190 47.93 9.01 -28.61
N GLY A 191 46.61 8.95 -28.66
CA GLY A 191 45.78 9.92 -29.39
C GLY A 191 44.76 9.23 -30.31
N LYS A 192 44.58 9.76 -31.52
CA LYS A 192 43.53 9.32 -32.46
C LYS A 192 43.54 7.82 -32.75
N LEU A 193 44.73 7.20 -32.81
CA LEU A 193 44.89 5.78 -33.10
C LEU A 193 44.36 4.87 -31.97
N PHE A 194 44.46 5.30 -30.70
CA PHE A 194 43.80 4.59 -29.59
C PHE A 194 42.29 4.61 -29.75
N GLY A 195 41.74 5.76 -30.16
CA GLY A 195 40.33 5.88 -30.50
C GLY A 195 39.94 4.90 -31.60
N GLN A 196 40.74 4.77 -32.66
CA GLN A 196 40.45 3.85 -33.77
C GLN A 196 40.46 2.38 -33.33
N LEU A 197 41.48 1.95 -32.58
CA LEU A 197 41.53 0.60 -31.99
C LEU A 197 40.35 0.38 -31.05
N HIS A 198 40.06 1.33 -30.17
CA HIS A 198 38.86 1.32 -29.34
C HIS A 198 37.57 1.65 -30.12
N HIS A 199 37.57 1.67 -31.46
CA HIS A 199 36.37 1.66 -32.32
C HIS A 199 36.31 0.42 -33.23
N GLY A 200 37.18 -0.56 -32.99
CA GLY A 200 37.15 -1.84 -33.70
C GLY A 200 37.90 -1.78 -35.02
N LYS A 201 38.64 -0.68 -35.26
CA LYS A 201 39.39 -0.44 -36.47
C LYS A 201 40.85 -0.79 -36.20
N ASP A 202 41.37 -1.71 -37.01
CA ASP A 202 42.80 -2.01 -37.02
C ASP A 202 43.58 -0.78 -37.50
N VAL A 203 44.78 -0.61 -36.96
CA VAL A 203 45.62 0.57 -37.21
C VAL A 203 46.94 0.13 -37.83
N THR A 204 47.29 0.74 -38.96
CA THR A 204 48.61 0.59 -39.58
C THR A 204 49.56 1.66 -39.05
N LEU A 205 50.68 1.23 -38.48
CA LEU A 205 51.75 2.09 -37.98
C LEU A 205 52.64 2.61 -39.12
N PRO A 206 53.43 3.69 -38.90
CA PRO A 206 54.34 4.24 -39.93
C PRO A 206 55.38 3.26 -40.46
N ASP A 207 55.70 2.22 -39.70
CA ASP A 207 56.62 1.14 -40.08
C ASP A 207 55.95 0.00 -40.87
N GLY A 208 54.66 0.14 -41.20
CA GLY A 208 53.88 -0.82 -41.98
C GLY A 208 53.24 -1.95 -41.16
N ARG A 209 53.50 -2.05 -39.85
CA ARG A 209 52.84 -3.06 -38.99
C ARG A 209 51.38 -2.72 -38.75
N VAL A 210 50.50 -3.73 -38.82
CA VAL A 210 49.07 -3.59 -38.49
C VAL A 210 48.83 -4.09 -37.07
N VAL A 211 48.34 -3.21 -36.20
CA VAL A 211 47.90 -3.56 -34.84
C VAL A 211 46.40 -3.79 -34.87
N LYS A 212 45.95 -4.97 -34.43
CA LYS A 212 44.52 -5.29 -34.43
C LYS A 212 43.82 -4.70 -33.23
N SER A 213 42.56 -4.32 -33.41
CA SER A 213 41.71 -3.92 -32.28
C SER A 213 41.61 -5.01 -31.22
N SER A 214 41.58 -6.29 -31.62
CA SER A 214 41.49 -7.44 -30.71
C SER A 214 42.70 -7.58 -29.79
N ASP A 215 43.87 -7.05 -30.18
CA ASP A 215 45.09 -7.16 -29.39
C ASP A 215 45.10 -6.15 -28.22
N CYS A 216 44.34 -5.07 -28.39
CA CYS A 216 44.31 -3.91 -27.49
C CYS A 216 42.96 -3.72 -26.77
N VAL A 217 41.95 -4.56 -27.03
CA VAL A 217 40.61 -4.45 -26.45
C VAL A 217 40.21 -5.82 -25.93
N LEU A 218 39.72 -5.91 -24.69
CA LEU A 218 39.15 -7.15 -24.19
C LEU A 218 37.93 -7.57 -25.03
N PRO A 219 37.50 -8.85 -24.99
CA PRO A 219 36.24 -9.26 -25.60
C PRO A 219 35.07 -8.39 -25.12
N SER A 220 34.15 -8.06 -26.02
CA SER A 220 32.90 -7.40 -25.64
C SER A 220 32.03 -8.36 -24.83
N MET A 221 31.33 -7.83 -23.84
CA MET A 221 30.28 -8.57 -23.14
C MET A 221 29.02 -8.51 -23.99
N PRO A 222 28.45 -9.65 -24.42
CA PRO A 222 27.21 -9.68 -25.19
C PRO A 222 26.06 -9.09 -24.36
N ALA A 223 24.99 -8.71 -25.06
CA ALA A 223 23.73 -8.39 -24.41
C ALA A 223 23.19 -9.61 -23.64
N ALA A 224 22.67 -9.35 -22.46
CA ALA A 224 21.96 -10.30 -21.62
C ALA A 224 20.55 -9.77 -21.30
N ALA A 225 19.59 -10.68 -21.11
CA ALA A 225 18.20 -10.32 -20.85
C ALA A 225 17.66 -10.90 -19.52
N CYS A 226 16.73 -10.16 -18.92
CA CYS A 226 15.89 -10.61 -17.81
C CYS A 226 14.42 -10.44 -18.19
N VAL A 227 13.57 -11.43 -17.93
CA VAL A 227 12.14 -11.36 -18.24
C VAL A 227 11.28 -11.38 -16.97
N VAL A 228 10.31 -10.48 -16.93
CA VAL A 228 9.19 -10.47 -15.97
C VAL A 228 7.97 -11.01 -16.71
N VAL A 229 7.61 -12.26 -16.42
CA VAL A 229 6.51 -12.98 -17.06
C VAL A 229 5.23 -12.78 -16.26
N SER A 230 4.21 -12.19 -16.87
CA SER A 230 2.88 -12.08 -16.27
C SER A 230 1.89 -13.05 -16.93
N CYS A 231 1.48 -14.05 -16.16
CA CYS A 231 0.50 -15.05 -16.59
C CYS A 231 -0.57 -15.20 -15.50
N PRO A 232 -1.65 -14.42 -15.55
CA PRO A 232 -2.64 -14.38 -14.47
C PRO A 232 -3.44 -15.68 -14.36
N THR A 233 -3.76 -16.35 -15.45
CA THR A 233 -4.58 -17.58 -15.43
C THR A 233 -4.06 -18.63 -16.41
N MET A 234 -4.53 -19.88 -16.23
CA MET A 234 -4.24 -20.99 -17.14
C MET A 234 -4.57 -20.69 -18.60
N ALA A 235 -5.66 -19.95 -18.83
CA ALA A 235 -6.09 -19.61 -20.18
C ALA A 235 -5.04 -18.75 -20.93
N HIS A 236 -4.15 -18.06 -20.21
CA HIS A 236 -3.13 -17.20 -20.82
C HIS A 236 -1.86 -17.97 -21.24
N VAL A 237 -1.68 -19.22 -20.80
CA VAL A 237 -0.44 -19.98 -21.04
C VAL A 237 -0.17 -20.15 -22.53
N ASP A 238 -1.16 -20.60 -23.30
CA ASP A 238 -1.00 -20.84 -24.74
C ASP A 238 -0.70 -19.54 -25.51
N ALA A 239 -1.39 -18.45 -25.15
CA ALA A 239 -1.16 -17.13 -25.73
C ALA A 239 0.24 -16.58 -25.41
N LEU A 240 0.76 -16.87 -24.22
CA LEU A 240 2.11 -16.48 -23.81
C LEU A 240 3.19 -17.28 -24.57
N VAL A 241 3.04 -18.61 -24.64
CA VAL A 241 4.03 -19.50 -25.26
C VAL A 241 4.09 -19.29 -26.77
N SER A 242 2.95 -19.05 -27.41
CA SER A 242 2.85 -18.80 -28.86
C SER A 242 3.18 -17.36 -29.29
N SER A 243 3.45 -16.46 -28.34
CA SER A 243 3.74 -15.06 -28.69
C SER A 243 5.09 -14.90 -29.38
N ASP A 244 5.06 -14.28 -30.57
CA ASP A 244 6.25 -13.90 -31.34
C ASP A 244 7.11 -12.83 -30.65
N GLY A 245 6.58 -12.13 -29.65
CA GLY A 245 7.32 -11.15 -28.86
C GLY A 245 8.52 -11.73 -28.11
N PHE A 246 8.57 -13.06 -27.96
CA PHE A 246 9.67 -13.77 -27.31
C PHE A 246 10.65 -14.44 -28.28
N SER A 247 10.42 -14.39 -29.59
CA SER A 247 11.18 -15.18 -30.58
C SER A 247 12.69 -14.93 -30.58
N ARG A 248 13.14 -13.72 -30.22
CA ARG A 248 14.58 -13.36 -30.13
C ARG A 248 15.33 -14.05 -28.98
N TYR A 249 14.59 -14.53 -27.99
CA TYR A 249 15.13 -15.10 -26.75
C TYR A 249 14.94 -16.62 -26.67
N LYS A 250 14.23 -17.20 -27.65
CA LYS A 250 13.92 -18.63 -27.70
C LYS A 250 14.84 -19.36 -28.68
N GLU A 251 15.18 -20.60 -28.34
CA GLU A 251 15.74 -21.53 -29.33
C GLU A 251 14.61 -22.18 -30.14
N VAL A 252 14.64 -22.02 -31.46
CA VAL A 252 13.60 -22.54 -32.35
C VAL A 252 14.27 -23.29 -33.51
N GLU A 253 13.90 -24.55 -33.70
CA GLU A 253 14.32 -25.39 -34.84
C GLU A 253 15.85 -25.41 -35.09
N GLY A 254 16.65 -25.45 -34.01
CA GLY A 254 18.12 -25.50 -34.09
C GLY A 254 18.81 -24.15 -34.32
N LYS A 255 18.06 -23.03 -34.32
CA LYS A 255 18.61 -21.68 -34.21
C LYS A 255 18.77 -21.31 -32.74
N THR A 256 19.99 -20.90 -32.37
CA THR A 256 20.31 -20.35 -31.04
C THR A 256 19.61 -19.01 -30.83
N ALA A 257 19.23 -18.70 -29.60
CA ALA A 257 18.68 -17.40 -29.23
C ALA A 257 19.63 -16.24 -29.62
N GLU A 258 19.07 -15.10 -30.07
CA GLU A 258 19.87 -13.92 -30.43
C GLU A 258 20.47 -13.25 -29.20
N VAL A 259 19.74 -13.26 -28.08
CA VAL A 259 20.13 -12.70 -26.79
C VAL A 259 19.91 -13.75 -25.72
N GLN A 260 20.93 -13.98 -24.89
CA GLN A 260 20.85 -14.96 -23.81
C GLN A 260 19.95 -14.42 -22.68
N MET A 261 18.95 -15.22 -22.29
CA MET A 261 18.13 -14.96 -21.11
C MET A 261 18.86 -15.46 -19.87
N GLU A 262 19.18 -14.55 -18.95
CA GLU A 262 19.90 -14.90 -17.70
C GLU A 262 18.94 -15.14 -16.54
N LYS A 263 17.83 -14.40 -16.45
CA LYS A 263 16.89 -14.49 -15.32
C LYS A 263 15.44 -14.42 -15.79
N THR A 264 14.59 -15.26 -15.19
CA THR A 264 13.14 -15.30 -15.44
C THR A 264 12.39 -15.17 -14.12
N VAL A 265 11.53 -14.16 -14.02
CA VAL A 265 10.68 -13.90 -12.84
C VAL A 265 9.22 -14.14 -13.23
N TYR A 266 8.55 -15.09 -12.56
CA TYR A 266 7.17 -15.47 -12.87
C TYR A 266 6.17 -14.84 -11.89
N ARG A 267 5.22 -14.06 -12.41
CA ARG A 267 4.06 -13.55 -11.67
C ARG A 267 2.85 -14.46 -11.86
N ALA A 268 2.88 -15.62 -11.22
CA ALA A 268 1.86 -16.64 -11.31
C ALA A 268 1.70 -17.37 -9.96
N SER A 269 0.56 -18.02 -9.73
CA SER A 269 0.38 -18.88 -8.55
C SER A 269 1.42 -20.02 -8.55
N ALA A 270 1.80 -20.56 -7.39
CA ALA A 270 2.78 -21.65 -7.32
C ALA A 270 2.45 -22.84 -8.24
N LYS A 271 1.15 -23.18 -8.35
CA LYS A 271 0.64 -24.20 -9.27
C LYS A 271 0.91 -23.86 -10.74
N LEU A 272 0.69 -22.60 -11.11
CA LEU A 272 0.91 -22.11 -12.48
C LEU A 272 2.39 -21.89 -12.79
N GLN A 273 3.20 -21.46 -11.82
CA GLN A 273 4.65 -21.39 -11.95
C GLN A 273 5.24 -22.77 -12.27
N ALA A 274 4.79 -23.84 -11.59
CA ALA A 274 5.26 -25.19 -11.89
C ALA A 274 4.94 -25.63 -13.33
N GLN A 275 3.78 -25.25 -13.87
CA GLN A 275 3.40 -25.57 -15.25
C GLN A 275 4.10 -24.67 -16.27
N LEU A 276 4.25 -23.37 -15.98
CA LEU A 276 5.05 -22.46 -16.79
C LEU A 276 6.50 -22.93 -16.82
N GLN A 277 7.05 -23.42 -15.71
CA GLN A 277 8.39 -24.02 -15.67
C GLN A 277 8.54 -25.29 -16.52
N ALA A 278 7.44 -25.98 -16.83
CA ALA A 278 7.48 -27.14 -17.73
C ALA A 278 7.38 -26.74 -19.22
N VAL A 279 6.74 -25.62 -19.54
CA VAL A 279 6.40 -25.25 -20.93
C VAL A 279 7.22 -24.06 -21.45
N PHE A 280 7.57 -23.13 -20.57
CA PHE A 280 8.31 -21.90 -20.87
C PHE A 280 9.83 -22.16 -20.90
N PRO A 281 10.50 -22.78 -19.89
CA PRO A 281 11.93 -23.10 -19.91
C PRO A 281 12.38 -24.11 -20.98
N CYS A 282 11.49 -24.92 -21.56
CA CYS A 282 11.89 -25.74 -22.72
C CYS A 282 12.31 -24.88 -23.93
N ALA A 283 12.00 -23.57 -23.92
CA ALA A 283 12.36 -22.61 -24.95
C ALA A 283 13.41 -21.56 -24.52
N PHE A 284 13.85 -21.52 -23.25
CA PHE A 284 14.86 -20.54 -22.76
C PHE A 284 15.96 -21.27 -21.97
N PRO A 285 17.25 -20.96 -22.16
CA PRO A 285 18.35 -21.74 -21.59
C PRO A 285 18.21 -21.91 -20.07
N SER A 286 18.39 -23.15 -19.62
CA SER A 286 18.19 -23.57 -18.24
C SER A 286 19.22 -22.93 -17.31
N ASN A 287 18.86 -21.85 -16.63
CA ASN A 287 19.61 -21.42 -15.47
C ASN A 287 18.99 -22.10 -14.25
N GLN A 288 19.75 -23.03 -13.65
CA GLN A 288 19.40 -23.79 -12.46
C GLN A 288 19.22 -22.91 -11.20
N GLU A 289 19.40 -21.59 -11.32
CA GLU A 289 19.07 -20.58 -10.32
C GLU A 289 17.75 -19.89 -10.68
N HIS A 290 16.65 -20.65 -10.69
CA HIS A 290 15.37 -20.02 -10.33
C HIS A 290 15.50 -19.69 -8.84
N GLU A 291 15.74 -18.42 -8.50
CA GLU A 291 15.72 -17.98 -7.10
C GLU A 291 14.34 -18.29 -6.50
N LYS A 292 14.21 -19.48 -5.90
CA LYS A 292 13.58 -19.65 -4.60
C LYS A 292 14.61 -19.14 -3.58
N CYS A 293 14.85 -17.84 -3.57
CA CYS A 293 15.64 -17.22 -2.50
C CYS A 293 14.71 -16.37 -1.67
N ASP A 294 14.69 -16.76 -0.40
CA ASP A 294 14.11 -16.16 0.79
C ASP A 294 12.99 -15.18 0.50
N THR A 295 11.76 -15.65 0.75
CA THR A 295 10.68 -14.76 1.16
C THR A 295 11.28 -13.76 2.13
N ILE A 296 11.49 -12.52 1.66
CA ILE A 296 11.53 -11.39 2.58
C ILE A 296 10.19 -11.51 3.30
N GLU A 297 10.23 -11.89 4.57
CA GLU A 297 9.03 -11.84 5.41
C GLU A 297 8.55 -10.40 5.33
N PRO A 298 7.38 -10.13 4.73
CA PRO A 298 6.94 -8.76 4.54
C PRO A 298 6.78 -8.11 5.91
N PHE A 299 7.57 -7.06 6.13
CA PHE A 299 7.59 -6.29 7.37
C PHE A 299 8.12 -7.12 8.54
N SER A 300 9.35 -6.85 8.98
CA SER A 300 10.13 -7.62 9.96
C SER A 300 9.51 -7.70 11.36
N ARG A 301 8.43 -6.97 11.62
CA ARG A 301 7.72 -7.03 12.90
C ARG A 301 6.71 -8.18 12.88
N VAL A 302 7.06 -9.25 13.60
CA VAL A 302 6.07 -10.19 14.13
C VAL A 302 5.24 -9.39 15.12
N VAL A 303 3.98 -9.21 14.77
CA VAL A 303 2.96 -8.67 15.68
C VAL A 303 2.95 -9.60 16.90
N PRO A 304 3.05 -9.11 18.15
CA PRO A 304 2.78 -9.96 19.30
C PRO A 304 1.42 -10.61 19.06
N ASP A 305 1.36 -11.94 19.00
CA ASP A 305 0.13 -12.67 18.68
C ASP A 305 -1.05 -12.01 19.41
N GLY A 306 -2.17 -11.82 18.70
CA GLY A 306 -3.41 -11.21 19.21
C GLY A 306 -4.05 -11.93 20.42
N GLU A 307 -3.32 -12.86 21.03
CA GLU A 307 -3.62 -13.63 22.22
C GLU A 307 -3.41 -12.88 23.54
N LEU A 308 -3.08 -11.57 23.55
CA LEU A 308 -3.18 -10.79 24.79
C LEU A 308 -4.60 -10.91 25.41
N SER A 309 -5.62 -11.17 24.57
CA SER A 309 -7.01 -11.39 25.02
C SER A 309 -7.44 -12.87 25.13
N ALA A 310 -6.76 -13.82 24.46
CA ALA A 310 -7.16 -15.24 24.48
C ALA A 310 -6.75 -15.95 25.78
N ALA A 311 -5.60 -15.57 26.35
CA ALA A 311 -5.12 -16.12 27.61
C ALA A 311 -5.93 -15.65 28.84
N LEU A 312 -6.88 -14.72 28.67
CA LEU A 312 -7.80 -14.29 29.72
C LEU A 312 -9.05 -15.19 29.85
N ILE A 313 -9.33 -16.12 28.91
CA ILE A 313 -10.65 -16.79 28.85
C ILE A 313 -10.60 -18.32 28.98
N ASN A 314 -9.51 -19.02 28.64
CA ASN A 314 -9.48 -20.49 28.71
C ASN A 314 -8.32 -21.03 29.55
N ASN A 315 -8.62 -21.40 30.80
CA ASN A 315 -7.95 -22.52 31.45
C ASN A 315 -8.39 -23.80 30.73
N GLU A 316 -7.71 -24.20 29.66
CA GLU A 316 -7.49 -25.60 29.26
C GLU A 316 -6.71 -25.68 27.92
N GLU A 317 -5.49 -26.21 28.02
CA GLU A 317 -4.70 -26.94 27.02
C GLU A 317 -4.64 -26.42 25.56
N LYS A 318 -3.55 -25.70 25.24
CA LYS A 318 -2.72 -25.95 24.04
C LYS A 318 -1.35 -25.25 24.16
N GLU A 319 -0.48 -25.85 24.97
CA GLU A 319 0.96 -25.60 24.91
C GLU A 319 1.49 -26.09 23.56
N ASN A 320 1.76 -25.19 22.62
CA ASN A 320 2.88 -25.23 21.66
C ASN A 320 2.59 -24.29 20.47
N SER A 321 2.90 -22.99 20.63
CA SER A 321 3.29 -22.06 19.54
C SER A 321 3.45 -20.59 19.96
N ILE A 322 3.37 -20.24 21.25
CA ILE A 322 3.52 -18.85 21.74
C ILE A 322 4.99 -18.37 21.65
N PRO A 323 5.32 -17.27 20.94
CA PRO A 323 6.66 -16.66 20.93
C PRO A 323 7.11 -16.13 22.31
N ALA A 324 8.42 -15.90 22.47
CA ALA A 324 9.01 -15.51 23.76
C ALA A 324 8.52 -14.16 24.33
N LEU A 325 8.08 -13.23 23.48
CA LEU A 325 7.64 -11.88 23.86
C LEU A 325 6.25 -11.87 24.54
N SER A 326 5.32 -12.67 24.03
CA SER A 326 3.97 -12.83 24.61
C SER A 326 4.00 -13.51 25.97
N LYS A 327 4.96 -14.43 26.22
CA LYS A 327 5.19 -15.01 27.55
C LYS A 327 5.60 -13.97 28.60
N LEU A 328 6.36 -12.94 28.22
CA LEU A 328 6.84 -11.91 29.16
C LEU A 328 5.72 -10.94 29.55
N VAL A 329 4.89 -10.54 28.58
CA VAL A 329 3.71 -9.68 28.82
C VAL A 329 2.67 -10.40 29.66
N LEU A 330 2.39 -11.68 29.34
CA LEU A 330 1.44 -12.48 30.09
C LEU A 330 1.90 -12.77 31.53
N ALA A 331 3.18 -13.07 31.74
CA ALA A 331 3.69 -13.32 33.09
C ALA A 331 3.65 -12.06 33.98
N ASN A 332 3.97 -10.87 33.45
CA ASN A 332 3.98 -9.63 34.23
C ASN A 332 2.60 -9.00 34.44
N VAL A 333 1.65 -9.18 33.51
CA VAL A 333 0.27 -8.67 33.66
C VAL A 333 -0.58 -9.56 34.59
N LEU A 334 -0.30 -10.86 34.65
CA LEU A 334 -1.07 -11.82 35.45
C LEU A 334 -0.61 -11.93 36.91
N GLU A 335 0.64 -11.61 37.26
CA GLU A 335 1.11 -11.73 38.64
C GLU A 335 0.61 -10.61 39.58
N ASP A 336 0.07 -9.51 39.05
CA ASP A 336 -0.37 -8.34 39.85
C ASP A 336 -1.85 -7.92 39.66
N SER A 337 -2.61 -8.59 38.78
CA SER A 337 -3.99 -8.20 38.48
C SER A 337 -5.02 -8.78 39.47
N ASN A 338 -5.33 -8.00 40.51
CA ASN A 338 -6.70 -7.99 41.01
C ASN A 338 -7.62 -7.49 39.89
N VAL A 339 -8.20 -8.40 39.09
CA VAL A 339 -9.19 -8.15 38.02
C VAL A 339 -10.50 -7.59 38.62
N LYS A 340 -10.48 -6.32 39.08
CA LYS A 340 -11.63 -5.66 39.73
C LYS A 340 -12.09 -4.37 39.06
N ASP A 341 -11.39 -3.88 38.04
CA ASP A 341 -11.64 -2.57 37.43
C ASP A 341 -11.79 -2.63 35.89
N LEU A 342 -12.50 -3.63 35.35
CA LEU A 342 -12.90 -3.65 33.93
C LEU A 342 -14.15 -2.78 33.69
N ASP A 343 -14.34 -2.30 32.46
CA ASP A 343 -15.53 -1.54 32.08
C ASP A 343 -16.68 -2.47 31.65
N ASP A 344 -17.12 -3.33 32.56
CA ASP A 344 -18.19 -4.32 32.31
C ASP A 344 -19.56 -3.70 32.02
N ASP A 345 -19.71 -2.38 32.23
CA ASP A 345 -20.91 -1.61 31.93
C ASP A 345 -21.00 -1.14 30.46
N LEU A 346 -19.95 -1.33 29.66
CA LEU A 346 -19.93 -0.95 28.25
C LEU A 346 -20.59 -2.00 27.36
N ILE A 347 -21.09 -1.54 26.20
CA ILE A 347 -21.49 -2.45 25.11
C ILE A 347 -20.34 -3.39 24.75
N ASP A 348 -20.64 -4.64 24.45
CA ASP A 348 -19.61 -5.54 23.93
C ASP A 348 -19.16 -5.07 22.55
N GLY A 349 -17.86 -5.16 22.30
CA GLY A 349 -17.24 -4.62 21.11
C GLY A 349 -15.72 -4.69 21.19
N ARG A 350 -15.08 -4.56 20.03
CA ARG A 350 -13.62 -4.57 19.89
C ARG A 350 -13.19 -3.49 18.90
N ILE A 351 -12.08 -2.84 19.19
CA ILE A 351 -11.36 -2.00 18.23
C ILE A 351 -9.97 -2.57 17.99
N THR A 352 -9.60 -2.72 16.72
CA THR A 352 -8.26 -3.12 16.29
C THR A 352 -7.66 -2.04 15.40
N PHE A 353 -6.48 -1.53 15.78
CA PHE A 353 -5.75 -0.51 15.01
C PHE A 353 -4.95 -1.18 13.90
N LEU A 354 -5.42 -1.12 12.66
CA LEU A 354 -4.70 -1.68 11.52
C LEU A 354 -3.50 -0.83 11.10
N GLY A 355 -3.58 0.48 11.33
CA GLY A 355 -2.46 1.40 11.17
C GLY A 355 -2.69 2.70 11.93
N THR A 356 -1.59 3.30 12.38
CA THR A 356 -1.59 4.42 13.35
C THR A 356 -0.78 5.63 12.91
N GLY A 357 -0.24 5.63 11.70
CA GLY A 357 0.63 6.69 11.20
C GLY A 357 0.02 7.58 10.14
N CYS A 358 0.54 8.80 10.01
CA CYS A 358 0.06 9.78 9.04
C CYS A 358 0.87 9.81 7.74
N ALA A 359 0.21 10.24 6.65
CA ALA A 359 0.72 10.60 5.32
C ALA A 359 1.42 9.49 4.52
N ILE A 360 2.44 8.84 5.09
CA ILE A 360 3.28 7.84 4.44
C ILE A 360 3.44 6.66 5.40
N PRO A 361 3.37 5.40 4.95
CA PRO A 361 3.66 4.27 5.82
C PRO A 361 5.15 4.25 6.18
N SER A 362 5.48 3.90 7.42
CA SER A 362 6.87 3.71 7.86
C SER A 362 7.17 2.25 8.20
N LYS A 363 8.41 1.95 8.61
CA LYS A 363 8.77 0.65 9.16
C LYS A 363 7.82 0.25 10.31
N TYR A 364 7.56 1.19 11.22
CA TYR A 364 6.86 0.92 12.49
C TYR A 364 5.35 1.12 12.44
N ARG A 365 4.87 2.05 11.62
CA ARG A 365 3.45 2.42 11.57
C ARG A 365 2.96 2.42 10.14
N ASN A 366 1.99 1.58 9.84
CA ASN A 366 1.20 1.69 8.63
C ASN A 366 0.30 2.94 8.70
N VAL A 367 -0.23 3.35 7.54
CA VAL A 367 -1.19 4.45 7.46
C VAL A 367 -2.54 4.09 8.09
N THR A 368 -3.31 5.09 8.50
CA THR A 368 -4.55 4.96 9.27
C THR A 368 -5.52 3.92 8.73
N GLY A 369 -5.97 3.04 9.63
CA GLY A 369 -7.14 2.19 9.42
C GLY A 369 -7.49 1.49 10.71
N MET A 370 -8.78 1.35 11.02
CA MET A 370 -9.23 0.73 12.26
C MET A 370 -10.44 -0.15 12.00
N TYR A 371 -10.41 -1.36 12.55
CA TYR A 371 -11.46 -2.34 12.38
C TYR A 371 -12.22 -2.52 13.70
N LEU A 372 -13.51 -2.18 13.67
CA LEU A 372 -14.45 -2.39 14.76
C LEU A 372 -15.16 -3.72 14.57
N GLU A 373 -15.19 -4.52 15.63
CA GLU A 373 -16.07 -5.68 15.74
C GLU A 373 -17.18 -5.32 16.71
N LEU A 374 -18.42 -5.43 16.24
CA LEU A 374 -19.60 -5.11 17.00
C LEU A 374 -20.54 -6.32 16.99
N PRO A 375 -21.26 -6.61 18.07
CA PRO A 375 -22.30 -7.62 18.06
C PRO A 375 -23.33 -7.27 16.98
N ALA A 376 -23.70 -8.24 16.16
CA ALA A 376 -24.80 -8.07 15.20
C ALA A 376 -26.14 -8.15 15.95
N GLY A 377 -27.18 -7.52 15.41
CA GLY A 377 -28.53 -7.64 15.94
C GLY A 377 -28.99 -9.10 15.96
N LYS A 378 -29.76 -9.50 16.98
CA LYS A 378 -30.28 -10.87 17.14
C LYS A 378 -31.22 -11.25 15.98
N GLU A 379 -30.69 -11.84 14.91
CA GLU A 379 -31.52 -12.63 13.99
C GLU A 379 -31.62 -14.07 14.51
N GLY A 380 -32.81 -14.43 14.98
CA GLY A 380 -33.26 -15.81 15.08
C GLY A 380 -32.47 -16.75 15.99
N GLY A 381 -32.70 -16.65 17.31
CA GLY A 381 -32.82 -17.80 18.22
C GLY A 381 -31.65 -18.80 18.39
N ASP A 382 -30.53 -18.64 17.70
CA ASP A 382 -29.36 -19.51 17.82
C ASP A 382 -28.26 -18.84 18.65
N SER A 383 -27.68 -19.58 19.58
CA SER A 383 -26.85 -19.08 20.68
C SER A 383 -25.39 -18.74 20.29
N ASN A 384 -25.10 -18.55 19.00
CA ASN A 384 -23.78 -18.13 18.55
C ASN A 384 -23.75 -16.61 18.39
N GLU A 385 -22.91 -15.93 19.16
CA GLU A 385 -22.63 -14.50 19.02
C GLU A 385 -22.22 -14.17 17.58
N THR A 386 -23.10 -13.53 16.83
CA THR A 386 -22.80 -13.05 15.48
C THR A 386 -22.14 -11.67 15.59
N TRP A 387 -21.03 -11.49 14.88
CA TRP A 387 -20.25 -10.25 14.87
C TRP A 387 -20.36 -9.57 13.52
N GLY A 388 -20.63 -8.28 13.50
CA GLY A 388 -20.52 -7.40 12.33
C GLY A 388 -19.22 -6.58 12.38
N GLY A 389 -18.68 -6.26 11.21
CA GLY A 389 -17.49 -5.41 11.09
C GLY A 389 -17.83 -4.00 10.60
N MET A 390 -17.14 -2.99 11.14
CA MET A 390 -17.08 -1.64 10.58
C MET A 390 -15.63 -1.16 10.49
N MET A 391 -15.26 -0.54 9.38
CA MET A 391 -13.93 0.08 9.23
C MET A 391 -14.04 1.60 9.40
N LEU A 392 -13.15 2.19 10.19
CA LEU A 392 -12.94 3.64 10.28
C LEU A 392 -11.61 3.98 9.59
N ASP A 393 -11.71 4.63 8.43
CA ASP A 393 -10.64 4.81 7.44
C ASP A 393 -10.01 3.48 6.97
N CYS A 394 -9.49 3.48 5.74
CA CYS A 394 -8.94 2.29 5.10
C CYS A 394 -7.71 2.66 4.26
N GLY A 395 -6.64 3.09 4.92
CA GLY A 395 -5.36 3.40 4.29
C GLY A 395 -4.71 2.19 3.59
N GLU A 396 -3.73 2.47 2.73
CA GLU A 396 -2.96 1.46 2.01
C GLU A 396 -2.47 0.33 2.93
N GLY A 397 -2.59 -0.93 2.51
CA GLY A 397 -2.13 -2.08 3.29
C GLY A 397 -3.08 -2.55 4.40
N SER A 398 -4.24 -1.89 4.61
CA SER A 398 -5.23 -2.32 5.62
C SER A 398 -5.63 -3.79 5.51
N LEU A 399 -5.83 -4.34 4.30
CA LEU A 399 -6.13 -5.77 4.13
C LEU A 399 -4.98 -6.67 4.57
N GLY A 400 -3.72 -6.27 4.33
CA GLY A 400 -2.55 -6.99 4.81
C GLY A 400 -2.46 -6.96 6.34
N GLN A 401 -2.77 -5.82 6.95
CA GLN A 401 -2.85 -5.70 8.40
C GLN A 401 -4.01 -6.53 9.00
N MET A 402 -5.15 -6.66 8.31
CA MET A 402 -6.20 -7.60 8.70
C MET A 402 -5.74 -9.07 8.62
N TYR A 403 -4.90 -9.42 7.65
CA TYR A 403 -4.32 -10.76 7.55
C TYR A 403 -3.39 -11.08 8.72
N ARG A 404 -2.59 -10.10 9.16
CA ARG A 404 -1.78 -10.21 10.38
C ARG A 404 -2.65 -10.33 11.62
N TYR A 405 -3.70 -9.53 11.73
CA TYR A 405 -4.68 -9.65 12.82
C TYR A 405 -5.37 -11.02 12.85
N ALA A 406 -5.59 -11.63 11.69
CA ALA A 406 -6.08 -13.00 11.55
C ALA A 406 -5.02 -14.09 11.87
N GLY A 407 -3.84 -13.74 12.38
CA GLY A 407 -2.76 -14.68 12.68
C GLY A 407 -2.18 -15.36 11.44
N GLY A 408 -2.27 -14.71 10.26
CA GLY A 408 -1.87 -15.30 8.99
C GLY A 408 -2.85 -16.39 8.48
N ASP A 409 -4.03 -16.54 9.09
CA ASP A 409 -5.07 -17.45 8.61
C ASP A 409 -5.94 -16.76 7.55
N TYR A 410 -5.83 -17.26 6.31
CA TYR A 410 -6.63 -16.78 5.18
C TYR A 410 -8.13 -16.97 5.39
N LYS A 411 -8.55 -18.09 5.99
CA LYS A 411 -9.96 -18.36 6.25
C LYS A 411 -10.50 -17.36 7.26
N ARG A 412 -9.74 -17.10 8.33
CA ARG A 412 -10.12 -16.09 9.32
C ARG A 412 -10.17 -14.70 8.70
N LEU A 413 -9.19 -14.32 7.87
CA LEU A 413 -9.26 -13.08 7.10
C LEU A 413 -10.54 -12.99 6.26
N GLN A 414 -10.89 -14.05 5.55
CA GLN A 414 -12.12 -14.11 4.75
C GLN A 414 -13.36 -13.88 5.62
N GLU A 415 -13.44 -14.53 6.79
CA GLU A 415 -14.54 -14.31 7.76
C GLU A 415 -14.62 -12.84 8.22
N LEU A 416 -13.48 -12.22 8.53
CA LEU A 416 -13.41 -10.80 8.92
C LEU A 416 -13.92 -9.87 7.81
N VAL A 417 -13.56 -10.16 6.56
CA VAL A 417 -13.96 -9.37 5.40
C VAL A 417 -15.42 -9.61 5.03
N ASP A 418 -15.92 -10.85 5.12
CA ASP A 418 -17.29 -11.20 4.76
C ASP A 418 -18.32 -10.60 5.70
N ARG A 419 -17.99 -10.51 7.00
CA ARG A 419 -18.85 -9.87 8.00
C ARG A 419 -18.73 -8.34 8.04
N LEU A 420 -17.79 -7.74 7.30
CA LEU A 420 -17.66 -6.28 7.20
C LEU A 420 -18.90 -5.70 6.49
N LYS A 421 -19.60 -4.79 7.17
CA LYS A 421 -20.87 -4.19 6.73
C LYS A 421 -20.73 -2.75 6.28
N CYS A 422 -19.78 -2.02 6.86
CA CYS A 422 -19.59 -0.59 6.59
C CYS A 422 -18.10 -0.23 6.58
N VAL A 423 -17.68 0.62 5.64
CA VAL A 423 -16.44 1.38 5.69
C VAL A 423 -16.81 2.85 5.74
N TRP A 424 -16.38 3.56 6.77
CA TRP A 424 -16.55 5.00 6.89
C TRP A 424 -15.20 5.68 6.66
N ILE A 425 -15.14 6.61 5.72
CA ILE A 425 -13.96 7.39 5.37
C ILE A 425 -14.16 8.83 5.81
N SER A 426 -13.17 9.38 6.54
CA SER A 426 -13.20 10.71 7.14
C SER A 426 -13.09 11.83 6.11
N HIS A 427 -12.16 11.69 5.16
CA HIS A 427 -11.85 12.67 4.13
C HIS A 427 -11.02 12.05 2.99
N ASN A 428 -10.66 12.84 1.98
CA ASN A 428 -10.11 12.32 0.72
C ASN A 428 -8.56 12.26 0.65
N HIS A 429 -7.82 12.45 1.75
CA HIS A 429 -6.36 12.23 1.69
C HIS A 429 -6.03 10.73 1.54
N ALA A 430 -4.97 10.46 0.79
CA ALA A 430 -4.65 9.13 0.27
C ALA A 430 -4.37 8.10 1.39
N ASP A 431 -3.76 8.53 2.48
CA ASP A 431 -3.46 7.73 3.66
C ASP A 431 -4.69 7.21 4.41
N HIS A 432 -5.90 7.67 4.08
CA HIS A 432 -7.14 7.25 4.72
C HIS A 432 -8.01 6.32 3.85
N HIS A 433 -7.73 6.13 2.56
CA HIS A 433 -8.65 5.37 1.69
C HIS A 433 -8.02 4.49 0.61
N LEU A 434 -6.71 4.57 0.35
CA LEU A 434 -6.10 3.80 -0.73
C LEU A 434 -6.26 2.26 -0.59
N GLY A 435 -6.39 1.75 0.62
CA GLY A 435 -6.62 0.32 0.90
C GLY A 435 -8.02 -0.18 0.52
N LEU A 436 -8.98 0.73 0.31
CA LEU A 436 -10.37 0.40 0.01
C LEU A 436 -10.50 -0.41 -1.29
N LEU A 437 -9.72 -0.09 -2.33
CA LEU A 437 -9.74 -0.83 -3.60
C LEU A 437 -9.32 -2.29 -3.42
N ARG A 438 -8.27 -2.50 -2.63
CA ARG A 438 -7.74 -3.84 -2.35
C ARG A 438 -8.74 -4.65 -1.53
N LEU A 439 -9.37 -4.05 -0.53
CA LEU A 439 -10.45 -4.65 0.26
C LEU A 439 -11.67 -5.04 -0.61
N LEU A 440 -12.17 -4.13 -1.46
CA LEU A 440 -13.31 -4.39 -2.35
C LEU A 440 -12.99 -5.51 -3.36
N SER A 441 -11.79 -5.49 -3.95
CA SER A 441 -11.38 -6.55 -4.88
C SER A 441 -11.23 -7.92 -4.22
N PHE A 442 -10.92 -7.98 -2.91
CA PHE A 442 -10.83 -9.24 -2.18
C PHE A 442 -12.21 -9.89 -1.97
N ARG A 443 -13.27 -9.08 -2.00
CA ARG A 443 -14.68 -9.54 -2.01
C ARG A 443 -15.17 -9.95 -3.41
N ALA A 444 -14.31 -9.95 -4.44
CA ALA A 444 -14.74 -10.22 -5.81
C ALA A 444 -15.34 -11.63 -5.97
N ASP A 445 -14.69 -12.62 -5.37
CA ASP A 445 -15.03 -14.04 -5.49
C ASP A 445 -16.03 -14.53 -4.42
N THR A 446 -16.62 -13.60 -3.65
CA THR A 446 -17.62 -13.93 -2.63
C THR A 446 -19.02 -13.49 -3.07
N ASP A 447 -20.01 -14.28 -2.66
CA ASP A 447 -21.44 -13.96 -2.81
C ASP A 447 -21.92 -12.96 -1.74
N THR A 448 -21.00 -12.17 -1.16
CA THR A 448 -21.36 -11.17 -0.15
C THR A 448 -22.10 -10.00 -0.79
N GLU A 449 -23.08 -9.48 -0.07
CA GLU A 449 -23.75 -8.21 -0.41
C GLU A 449 -22.72 -7.07 -0.62
N PRO A 450 -23.06 -6.08 -1.47
CA PRO A 450 -22.23 -4.89 -1.64
C PRO A 450 -21.92 -4.21 -0.30
N LEU A 451 -20.66 -3.83 -0.11
CA LEU A 451 -20.19 -3.16 1.10
C LEU A 451 -20.70 -1.71 1.14
N LEU A 452 -21.32 -1.28 2.24
CA LEU A 452 -21.64 0.13 2.42
C LEU A 452 -20.35 0.92 2.61
N VAL A 453 -20.15 1.95 1.79
CA VAL A 453 -19.07 2.92 1.92
C VAL A 453 -19.70 4.28 2.20
N ILE A 454 -19.39 4.85 3.37
CA ILE A 454 -19.75 6.24 3.72
C ILE A 454 -18.51 7.10 3.57
N GLY A 455 -18.53 8.11 2.71
CA GLY A 455 -17.33 8.91 2.45
C GLY A 455 -17.58 10.22 1.69
N PRO A 456 -16.52 11.01 1.42
CA PRO A 456 -16.66 12.32 0.80
C PRO A 456 -16.90 12.20 -0.70
N THR A 457 -17.55 13.19 -1.33
CA THR A 457 -17.93 13.16 -2.75
C THR A 457 -16.77 12.80 -3.70
N PRO A 458 -15.55 13.35 -3.56
CA PRO A 458 -14.43 13.01 -4.43
C PRO A 458 -14.01 11.53 -4.37
N LEU A 459 -14.24 10.86 -3.24
CA LEU A 459 -13.97 9.44 -3.09
C LEU A 459 -14.89 8.60 -3.98
N GLN A 460 -16.17 8.98 -4.10
CA GLN A 460 -17.11 8.30 -4.97
C GLN A 460 -16.67 8.36 -6.43
N PHE A 461 -16.29 9.55 -6.92
CA PHE A 461 -15.80 9.71 -8.29
C PHE A 461 -14.54 8.89 -8.56
N TRP A 462 -13.64 8.81 -7.58
CA TRP A 462 -12.46 7.95 -7.69
C TRP A 462 -12.84 6.47 -7.79
N LEU A 463 -13.68 5.97 -6.88
CA LEU A 463 -14.13 4.57 -6.87
C LEU A 463 -14.86 4.21 -8.16
N ASP A 464 -15.75 5.07 -8.67
CA ASP A 464 -16.50 4.83 -9.90
C ASP A 464 -15.58 4.74 -11.12
N GLU A 465 -14.62 5.66 -11.24
CA GLU A 465 -13.65 5.65 -12.34
C GLU A 465 -12.73 4.43 -12.30
N TYR A 466 -12.34 4.00 -11.09
CA TYR A 466 -11.54 2.79 -10.88
C TYR A 466 -12.33 1.51 -11.15
N ALA A 467 -13.55 1.38 -10.64
CA ALA A 467 -14.45 0.25 -10.88
C ALA A 467 -14.85 0.13 -12.37
N ALA A 468 -14.79 1.23 -13.12
CA ALA A 468 -14.91 1.20 -14.57
C ALA A 468 -13.71 0.48 -15.25
N GLN A 469 -12.51 0.51 -14.66
CA GLN A 469 -11.31 -0.16 -15.17
C GLN A 469 -11.08 -1.56 -14.58
N ASP A 470 -11.37 -1.77 -13.29
CA ASP A 470 -11.16 -3.03 -12.60
C ASP A 470 -12.49 -3.74 -12.29
N PRO A 471 -12.86 -4.81 -13.05
CA PRO A 471 -14.12 -5.51 -12.81
C PRO A 471 -14.20 -6.22 -11.46
N THR A 472 -13.10 -6.40 -10.71
CA THR A 472 -13.15 -7.00 -9.37
C THR A 472 -13.77 -6.07 -8.32
N VAL A 473 -13.81 -4.75 -8.58
CA VAL A 473 -14.36 -3.74 -7.66
C VAL A 473 -15.81 -3.38 -8.03
N ARG A 474 -16.18 -3.56 -9.30
CA ARG A 474 -17.48 -3.17 -9.82
C ARG A 474 -18.62 -3.89 -9.12
N GLY A 475 -19.60 -3.13 -8.63
CA GLY A 475 -20.78 -3.66 -7.96
C GLY A 475 -20.51 -4.23 -6.56
N LYS A 476 -19.29 -4.04 -6.01
CA LYS A 476 -18.92 -4.52 -4.68
C LYS A 476 -19.15 -3.51 -3.56
N TYR A 477 -19.67 -2.32 -3.88
CA TYR A 477 -20.02 -1.31 -2.89
C TYR A 477 -21.32 -0.57 -3.23
N ILE A 478 -21.93 -0.03 -2.19
CA ILE A 478 -22.94 1.04 -2.27
C ILE A 478 -22.32 2.26 -1.59
N PHE A 479 -22.41 3.42 -2.22
CA PHE A 479 -21.80 4.64 -1.70
C PHE A 479 -22.86 5.59 -1.14
N VAL A 480 -22.62 6.16 0.04
CA VAL A 480 -23.43 7.24 0.62
C VAL A 480 -22.50 8.34 1.10
N GLU A 481 -22.85 9.59 0.81
CA GLU A 481 -21.97 10.71 1.11
C GLU A 481 -22.00 11.10 2.60
N ASN A 482 -20.86 11.50 3.18
CA ASN A 482 -20.81 11.91 4.61
C ASN A 482 -21.83 13.01 4.95
N PHE A 483 -22.07 13.95 4.02
CA PHE A 483 -22.98 15.08 4.28
C PHE A 483 -24.42 14.62 4.55
N SER A 484 -24.81 13.42 4.12
CA SER A 484 -26.11 12.82 4.44
C SER A 484 -26.33 12.62 5.94
N PHE A 485 -25.26 12.72 6.74
CA PHE A 485 -25.26 12.61 8.19
C PHE A 485 -24.72 13.88 8.87
N ASP A 486 -24.57 14.98 8.14
CA ASP A 486 -24.21 16.30 8.68
C ASP A 486 -25.47 17.18 8.76
N GLU A 487 -25.97 17.40 9.99
CA GLU A 487 -27.15 18.24 10.24
C GLU A 487 -26.95 19.71 9.83
N SER A 488 -25.71 20.17 9.64
CA SER A 488 -25.42 21.53 9.21
C SER A 488 -25.37 21.67 7.68
N ASP A 489 -25.40 20.56 6.94
CA ASP A 489 -25.48 20.58 5.48
C ASP A 489 -26.95 20.50 5.04
N SER A 490 -27.43 21.55 4.37
CA SER A 490 -28.83 21.62 3.92
C SER A 490 -29.21 20.50 2.96
N ARG A 491 -28.24 19.88 2.27
CA ARG A 491 -28.50 18.74 1.37
C ARG A 491 -28.94 17.49 2.13
N SER A 492 -28.62 17.38 3.42
CA SER A 492 -29.07 16.27 4.28
C SER A 492 -30.59 16.25 4.50
N GLU A 493 -31.26 17.40 4.32
CA GLU A 493 -32.71 17.55 4.46
C GLU A 493 -33.46 17.29 3.14
N GLU A 494 -32.75 17.13 2.02
CA GLU A 494 -33.36 16.76 0.75
C GLU A 494 -34.06 15.39 0.88
N VAL A 495 -35.26 15.26 0.31
CA VAL A 495 -36.15 14.11 0.53
C VAL A 495 -35.45 12.78 0.20
N GLU A 496 -34.70 12.73 -0.89
CA GLU A 496 -34.00 11.52 -1.34
C GLU A 496 -32.83 11.17 -0.40
N THR A 497 -31.99 12.16 -0.10
CA THR A 497 -30.85 12.03 0.83
C THR A 497 -31.31 11.63 2.23
N HIS A 498 -32.37 12.26 2.75
CA HIS A 498 -32.94 11.93 4.05
C HIS A 498 -33.46 10.48 4.10
N ALA A 499 -34.15 10.04 3.05
CA ALA A 499 -34.65 8.67 2.94
C ALA A 499 -33.53 7.64 2.78
N GLU A 500 -32.44 7.97 2.08
CA GLU A 500 -31.24 7.15 2.01
C GLU A 500 -30.54 7.05 3.37
N ALA A 501 -30.30 8.17 4.04
CA ALA A 501 -29.69 8.20 5.37
C ALA A 501 -30.53 7.42 6.40
N ALA A 502 -31.86 7.46 6.31
CA ALA A 502 -32.75 6.65 7.14
C ALA A 502 -32.60 5.14 6.87
N ARG A 503 -32.45 4.73 5.61
CA ARG A 503 -32.18 3.33 5.23
C ARG A 503 -30.82 2.86 5.74
N VAL A 504 -29.78 3.70 5.63
CA VAL A 504 -28.46 3.41 6.19
C VAL A 504 -28.53 3.26 7.71
N ARG A 505 -29.19 4.16 8.43
CA ARG A 505 -29.35 4.04 9.89
C ARG A 505 -30.07 2.75 10.29
N ALA A 506 -31.08 2.31 9.53
CA ALA A 506 -31.73 1.02 9.77
C ALA A 506 -30.75 -0.15 9.57
N LEU A 507 -30.00 -0.16 8.46
CA LEU A 507 -28.99 -1.18 8.19
C LEU A 507 -27.91 -1.25 9.30
N LEU A 508 -27.38 -0.10 9.71
CA LEU A 508 -26.36 -0.01 10.76
C LEU A 508 -26.90 -0.47 12.12
N ARG A 509 -28.17 -0.19 12.42
CA ARG A 509 -28.82 -0.67 13.65
C ARG A 509 -28.93 -2.18 13.66
N ASP A 510 -29.43 -2.76 12.57
CA ASP A 510 -29.71 -4.19 12.49
C ASP A 510 -28.43 -5.03 12.42
N THR A 511 -27.37 -4.50 11.78
CA THR A 511 -26.14 -5.26 11.52
C THR A 511 -24.97 -4.96 12.45
N LEU A 512 -24.96 -3.78 13.10
CA LEU A 512 -23.83 -3.31 13.92
C LEU A 512 -24.28 -2.73 15.27
N ASN A 513 -25.56 -2.82 15.64
CA ASN A 513 -26.11 -2.21 16.86
C ASN A 513 -25.87 -0.69 16.95
N ILE A 514 -25.72 -0.01 15.82
CA ILE A 514 -25.54 1.45 15.73
C ILE A 514 -26.90 2.11 15.47
N SER A 515 -27.42 2.82 16.46
CA SER A 515 -28.73 3.49 16.36
C SER A 515 -28.66 4.80 15.57
N GLN A 516 -27.52 5.48 15.63
CA GLN A 516 -27.28 6.77 14.97
C GLN A 516 -25.79 6.93 14.61
N ILE A 517 -25.54 7.55 13.45
CA ILE A 517 -24.23 8.03 13.03
C ILE A 517 -24.36 9.50 12.65
N GLU A 518 -23.47 10.34 13.17
CA GLU A 518 -23.38 11.77 12.88
C GLU A 518 -22.00 12.05 12.25
N CYS A 519 -21.99 12.70 11.09
CA CYS A 519 -20.77 13.22 10.47
C CYS A 519 -20.62 14.68 10.87
N VAL A 520 -19.63 14.97 11.72
CA VAL A 520 -19.37 16.30 12.26
C VAL A 520 -18.30 16.98 11.40
N PRO A 521 -18.59 18.09 10.68
CA PRO A 521 -17.58 18.81 9.93
C PRO A 521 -16.43 19.28 10.82
N VAL A 522 -15.20 19.05 10.36
CA VAL A 522 -13.98 19.45 11.06
C VAL A 522 -13.07 20.27 10.15
N LYS A 523 -12.23 21.12 10.77
CA LYS A 523 -11.28 21.95 10.04
C LYS A 523 -10.04 21.13 9.67
N HIS A 524 -9.94 20.73 8.42
CA HIS A 524 -8.76 20.08 7.84
C HIS A 524 -8.66 20.33 6.32
N ALA A 525 -9.15 19.41 5.49
CA ALA A 525 -9.32 19.54 4.05
C ALA A 525 -10.81 19.75 3.71
N HIS A 526 -11.11 20.05 2.44
CA HIS A 526 -12.49 20.14 1.97
C HIS A 526 -13.22 18.80 2.21
N GLN A 527 -14.45 18.86 2.75
CA GLN A 527 -15.25 17.69 3.13
C GLN A 527 -14.52 16.72 4.07
N SER A 528 -13.96 17.26 5.16
CA SER A 528 -13.42 16.46 6.26
C SER A 528 -14.42 16.37 7.40
N TYR A 529 -14.64 15.16 7.92
CA TYR A 529 -15.58 14.89 8.98
C TYR A 529 -14.93 14.08 10.10
N ALA A 530 -15.41 14.29 11.32
CA ALA A 530 -15.36 13.32 12.40
C ALA A 530 -16.66 12.50 12.42
N ALA A 531 -16.61 11.29 12.96
CA ALA A 531 -17.79 10.45 13.20
C ALA A 531 -18.14 10.41 14.68
N VAL A 532 -19.43 10.56 15.00
CA VAL A 532 -19.98 10.20 16.32
C VAL A 532 -21.01 9.11 16.11
N VAL A 533 -20.75 7.94 16.69
CA VAL A 533 -21.57 6.74 16.61
C VAL A 533 -22.28 6.57 17.95
N THR A 534 -23.61 6.47 17.93
CA THR A 534 -24.42 6.13 19.09
C THR A 534 -24.96 4.72 18.93
N PHE A 535 -24.74 3.86 19.91
CA PHE A 535 -25.21 2.49 19.92
C PHE A 535 -26.67 2.39 20.38
N VAL A 536 -27.29 1.20 20.26
CA VAL A 536 -28.68 0.97 20.67
C VAL A 536 -28.95 1.14 22.17
N ASP A 537 -27.93 0.96 23.00
CA ASP A 537 -27.98 1.19 24.45
C ASP A 537 -27.75 2.66 24.84
N GLY A 538 -27.47 3.53 23.86
CA GLY A 538 -27.20 4.95 24.05
C GLY A 538 -25.74 5.29 24.33
N SER A 539 -24.84 4.30 24.44
CA SER A 539 -23.41 4.55 24.54
C SER A 539 -22.86 5.18 23.26
N LYS A 540 -21.77 5.95 23.36
CA LYS A 540 -21.19 6.69 22.23
C LYS A 540 -19.70 6.43 22.06
N LEU A 541 -19.29 6.28 20.80
CA LEU A 541 -17.90 6.28 20.34
C LEU A 541 -17.72 7.40 19.33
N ALA A 542 -16.62 8.16 19.42
CA ALA A 542 -16.27 9.16 18.43
C ALA A 542 -14.91 8.87 17.77
N PHE A 543 -14.78 9.20 16.49
CA PHE A 543 -13.53 9.16 15.75
C PHE A 543 -13.31 10.49 15.04
N SER A 544 -12.15 11.12 15.25
CA SER A 544 -11.91 12.49 14.80
C SER A 544 -11.72 12.64 13.29
N GLY A 545 -11.24 11.60 12.60
CA GLY A 545 -10.52 11.79 11.33
C GLY A 545 -9.32 12.74 11.53
N ASP A 546 -8.90 13.43 10.48
CA ASP A 546 -7.92 14.51 10.58
C ASP A 546 -8.60 15.84 10.86
N CYS A 547 -8.10 16.55 11.87
CA CYS A 547 -8.71 17.80 12.27
C CYS A 547 -7.79 18.72 13.08
N ARG A 548 -8.09 20.02 13.02
CA ARG A 548 -7.83 20.91 14.17
C ARG A 548 -8.81 20.64 15.30
N PRO A 549 -8.47 20.99 16.55
CA PRO A 549 -9.33 20.82 17.72
C PRO A 549 -10.71 21.41 17.46
N SER A 550 -11.74 20.65 17.80
CA SER A 550 -13.12 20.93 17.39
C SER A 550 -14.07 20.89 18.57
N ASP A 551 -14.54 22.07 18.98
CA ASP A 551 -15.58 22.21 20.01
C ASP A 551 -16.87 21.49 19.60
N LYS A 552 -17.21 21.51 18.30
CA LYS A 552 -18.39 20.81 17.75
C LYS A 552 -18.26 19.29 17.93
N LEU A 553 -17.05 18.74 17.73
CA LEU A 553 -16.80 17.32 18.01
C LEU A 553 -16.96 17.03 19.50
N ALA A 554 -16.36 17.85 20.37
CA ALA A 554 -16.50 17.68 21.82
C ALA A 554 -17.97 17.73 22.28
N GLU A 555 -18.76 18.65 21.72
CA GLU A 555 -20.19 18.78 22.02
C GLU A 555 -20.98 17.53 21.59
N LYS A 556 -20.77 17.05 20.36
CA LYS A 556 -21.49 15.87 19.83
C LYS A 556 -21.07 14.57 20.52
N ALA A 557 -19.78 14.45 20.84
CA ALA A 557 -19.19 13.33 21.57
C ALA A 557 -19.38 13.40 23.09
N LYS A 558 -20.17 14.35 23.61
CA LYS A 558 -20.37 14.52 25.04
C LYS A 558 -20.82 13.23 25.73
N GLY A 559 -20.06 12.80 26.73
CA GLY A 559 -20.29 11.57 27.49
C GLY A 559 -19.91 10.28 26.74
N ALA A 560 -19.16 10.37 25.65
CA ALA A 560 -18.66 9.19 24.95
C ALA A 560 -17.81 8.31 25.87
N PHE A 561 -17.95 7.00 25.75
CA PHE A 561 -17.08 6.09 26.48
C PHE A 561 -15.69 6.05 25.86
N LEU A 562 -15.58 6.25 24.53
CA LEU A 562 -14.33 6.27 23.81
C LEU A 562 -14.33 7.39 22.77
N ILE A 563 -13.26 8.18 22.78
CA ILE A 563 -12.90 9.05 21.65
C ILE A 563 -11.58 8.54 21.09
N VAL A 564 -11.55 8.22 19.81
CA VAL A 564 -10.32 7.98 19.07
C VAL A 564 -9.96 9.27 18.34
N HIS A 565 -8.84 9.88 18.70
CA HIS A 565 -8.47 11.21 18.23
C HIS A 565 -7.10 11.23 17.56
N GLU A 566 -6.98 11.95 16.45
CA GLU A 566 -5.70 12.23 15.82
C GLU A 566 -4.81 13.09 16.74
N ALA A 567 -3.52 12.76 16.75
CA ALA A 567 -2.50 13.47 17.51
C ALA A 567 -1.20 13.49 16.70
N THR A 568 -1.27 14.09 15.50
CA THR A 568 -0.18 14.00 14.53
C THR A 568 1.12 14.63 15.03
N PHE A 569 1.05 15.72 15.78
CA PHE A 569 2.22 16.48 16.22
C PHE A 569 2.49 16.40 17.72
N GLU A 570 3.76 16.45 18.10
CA GLU A 570 4.18 16.74 19.48
C GLU A 570 3.79 18.18 19.86
N ASP A 571 3.64 18.45 21.15
CA ASP A 571 3.14 19.73 21.66
C ASP A 571 4.05 20.92 21.30
N GLU A 572 5.36 20.68 21.14
CA GLU A 572 6.34 21.67 20.70
C GLU A 572 6.13 22.12 19.24
N LEU A 573 5.46 21.31 18.42
CA LEU A 573 5.19 21.57 17.00
C LEU A 573 3.79 22.15 16.75
N THR A 574 3.27 22.92 17.70
CA THR A 574 1.95 23.58 17.60
C THR A 574 1.80 24.43 16.33
N LYS A 575 2.88 25.05 15.83
CA LYS A 575 2.82 25.86 14.62
C LYS A 575 2.59 24.97 13.39
N GLU A 576 3.36 23.90 13.25
CA GLU A 576 3.23 22.92 12.17
C GLU A 576 1.86 22.24 12.20
N ALA A 577 1.36 21.91 13.40
CA ALA A 577 0.02 21.38 13.59
C ALA A 577 -1.06 22.33 13.03
N LYS A 578 -0.94 23.64 13.29
CA LYS A 578 -1.85 24.65 12.72
C LYS A 578 -1.70 24.81 11.21
N ASP A 579 -0.47 24.87 10.72
CA ASP A 579 -0.17 25.09 9.30
C ASP A 579 -0.58 23.89 8.42
N LYS A 580 -0.55 22.67 8.98
CA LYS A 580 -1.00 21.44 8.31
C LYS A 580 -2.40 20.99 8.72
N ALA A 581 -3.09 21.77 9.56
CA ALA A 581 -4.44 21.54 10.03
C ALA A 581 -4.67 20.18 10.75
N HIS A 582 -3.76 19.84 11.67
CA HIS A 582 -3.81 18.67 12.55
C HIS A 582 -3.72 19.06 14.03
N CYS A 583 -3.92 18.14 14.95
CA CYS A 583 -3.79 18.35 16.39
C CYS A 583 -2.38 18.05 16.91
N THR A 584 -2.04 18.73 18.00
CA THR A 584 -1.04 18.24 18.96
C THR A 584 -1.67 17.27 19.94
N MET A 585 -0.87 16.53 20.71
CA MET A 585 -1.38 15.61 21.74
C MET A 585 -2.18 16.35 22.82
N ALA A 586 -1.66 17.45 23.36
CA ALA A 586 -2.33 18.24 24.39
C ALA A 586 -3.68 18.77 23.90
N GLU A 587 -3.76 19.19 22.64
CA GLU A 587 -5.00 19.66 22.04
C GLU A 587 -6.04 18.55 21.85
N ALA A 588 -5.62 17.35 21.43
CA ALA A 588 -6.49 16.17 21.35
C ALA A 588 -7.02 15.76 22.74
N ILE A 589 -6.15 15.80 23.75
CA ILE A 589 -6.52 15.52 25.16
C ILE A 589 -7.56 16.53 25.65
N GLU A 590 -7.41 17.80 25.32
CA GLU A 590 -8.36 18.83 25.71
C GLU A 590 -9.74 18.61 25.08
N VAL A 591 -9.83 18.21 23.81
CA VAL A 591 -11.10 17.84 23.16
C VAL A 591 -11.77 16.67 23.92
N GLY A 592 -10.99 15.65 24.30
CA GLY A 592 -11.49 14.52 25.10
C GLY A 592 -12.04 14.96 26.47
N ARG A 593 -11.34 15.86 27.16
CA ARG A 593 -11.77 16.42 28.45
C ARG A 593 -13.05 17.24 28.32
N GLN A 594 -13.17 18.06 27.28
CA GLN A 594 -14.36 18.87 27.01
C GLN A 594 -15.58 18.00 26.72
N ALA A 595 -15.39 16.89 26.00
CA ALA A 595 -16.42 15.89 25.78
C ALA A 595 -16.80 15.12 27.06
N ASN A 596 -16.02 15.25 28.14
CA ASN A 596 -16.15 14.42 29.34
C ASN A 596 -16.16 12.92 28.98
N ALA A 597 -15.22 12.53 28.10
CA ALA A 597 -15.06 11.16 27.68
C ALA A 597 -14.51 10.28 28.80
N ARG A 598 -14.88 9.00 28.83
CA ARG A 598 -14.29 8.01 29.77
C ARG A 598 -12.87 7.67 29.36
N HIS A 599 -12.67 7.38 28.07
CA HIS A 599 -11.40 7.00 27.47
C HIS A 599 -11.09 7.85 26.24
N LEU A 600 -9.81 8.17 26.09
CA LEU A 600 -9.25 8.81 24.91
C LEU A 600 -8.12 7.95 24.36
N LEU A 601 -8.18 7.63 23.08
CA LEU A 601 -7.16 6.85 22.40
C LEU A 601 -6.56 7.69 21.26
N LEU A 602 -5.28 8.04 21.40
CA LEU A 602 -4.55 8.88 20.45
C LEU A 602 -4.01 8.03 19.29
N THR A 603 -4.11 8.53 18.07
CA THR A 603 -3.63 7.84 16.86
C THR A 603 -3.14 8.83 15.81
N HIS A 604 -2.87 8.35 14.60
CA HIS A 604 -2.48 9.16 13.44
C HIS A 604 -1.22 9.99 13.66
N PHE A 605 -0.17 9.35 14.18
CA PHE A 605 1.07 9.98 14.58
C PHE A 605 1.97 10.31 13.39
N SER A 606 2.72 11.41 13.49
CA SER A 606 3.77 11.71 12.53
C SER A 606 4.88 10.67 12.54
N GLN A 607 5.22 10.19 11.35
CA GLN A 607 6.31 9.23 11.13
C GLN A 607 7.72 9.80 11.38
N ARG A 608 7.84 11.10 11.73
CA ARG A 608 9.10 11.67 12.22
C ARG A 608 9.59 10.98 13.50
N TYR A 609 8.67 10.38 14.23
CA TYR A 609 8.89 9.85 15.57
C TYR A 609 8.64 8.34 15.56
N PRO A 610 9.69 7.52 15.48
CA PRO A 610 9.53 6.06 15.54
C PRO A 610 9.09 5.59 16.93
N LYS A 611 9.39 6.38 17.97
CA LYS A 611 9.09 6.06 19.36
C LYS A 611 7.61 6.26 19.66
N MET A 612 7.11 5.55 20.68
CA MET A 612 5.85 5.92 21.31
C MET A 612 5.92 7.37 21.77
N ALA A 613 4.85 8.10 21.52
CA ALA A 613 4.67 9.39 22.12
C ALA A 613 4.58 9.21 23.64
N VAL A 614 5.64 9.60 24.35
CA VAL A 614 5.66 9.55 25.81
C VAL A 614 4.79 10.71 26.29
N LEU A 615 3.66 10.39 26.91
CA LEU A 615 2.89 11.40 27.63
C LEU A 615 3.81 12.01 28.68
N SER A 616 4.15 13.29 28.52
CA SER A 616 4.92 13.99 29.53
C SER A 616 4.10 14.01 30.83
N ASN A 617 4.72 13.61 31.94
CA ASN A 617 4.11 13.60 33.29
C ASN A 617 3.57 14.98 33.75
N THR A 618 3.75 16.02 32.94
CA THR A 618 3.22 17.38 33.15
C THR A 618 1.69 17.47 33.14
N ALA A 619 0.97 16.46 32.66
CA ALA A 619 -0.50 16.41 32.73
C ALA A 619 -1.06 15.99 34.10
N SER A 620 -0.21 15.49 35.02
CA SER A 620 -0.64 14.94 36.31
C SER A 620 -0.64 15.95 37.46
N GLU A 621 -0.17 17.19 37.26
CA GLU A 621 0.01 18.15 38.37
C GLU A 621 -1.09 19.21 38.53
N VAL A 622 -2.19 19.15 37.78
CA VAL A 622 -3.32 20.07 38.03
C VAL A 622 -4.67 19.36 37.90
N ILE A 623 -5.47 19.48 38.96
CA ILE A 623 -6.93 19.32 39.09
C ILE A 623 -7.41 18.04 39.82
N GLU A 624 -7.80 18.24 41.07
CA GLU A 624 -8.67 17.38 41.90
C GLU A 624 -10.14 17.43 41.40
N GLU A 625 -10.90 16.35 41.66
CA GLU A 625 -12.38 16.22 41.66
C GLU A 625 -13.17 15.69 40.44
N LYS A 626 -12.54 15.19 39.37
CA LYS A 626 -13.24 14.29 38.41
C LYS A 626 -12.45 13.02 38.19
N ALA A 627 -13.14 11.88 38.06
CA ALA A 627 -12.50 10.63 37.67
C ALA A 627 -11.65 10.91 36.41
N PRO A 628 -10.32 10.68 36.44
CA PRO A 628 -9.45 11.09 35.35
C PRO A 628 -9.82 10.31 34.09
N MET A 629 -10.04 11.03 32.99
CA MET A 629 -10.14 10.43 31.66
C MET A 629 -8.86 9.67 31.37
N GLU A 630 -8.97 8.40 31.01
CA GLU A 630 -7.82 7.56 30.70
C GLU A 630 -7.34 7.83 29.27
N VAL A 631 -6.03 8.03 29.12
CA VAL A 631 -5.41 8.38 27.82
C VAL A 631 -4.49 7.26 27.39
N LEU A 632 -4.80 6.67 26.24
CA LEU A 632 -4.06 5.58 25.62
C LEU A 632 -3.44 6.06 24.30
N THR A 633 -2.37 5.39 23.85
CA THR A 633 -1.71 5.66 22.57
C THR A 633 -1.84 4.42 21.68
N ALA A 634 -2.38 4.60 20.47
CA ALA A 634 -2.51 3.54 19.49
C ALA A 634 -1.15 3.06 19.01
N ILE A 635 -1.05 1.74 18.82
CA ILE A 635 0.04 1.10 18.11
C ILE A 635 -0.59 0.17 17.08
N ASP A 636 0.10 -0.05 15.96
CA ASP A 636 -0.38 -1.00 14.97
C ASP A 636 -0.62 -2.36 15.64
N MET A 637 -1.76 -2.96 15.31
CA MET A 637 -2.29 -4.22 15.83
C MET A 637 -2.72 -4.23 17.29
N LEU A 638 -2.71 -3.09 17.98
CA LEU A 638 -3.40 -2.98 19.26
C LEU A 638 -4.86 -3.36 19.06
N SER A 639 -5.33 -4.37 19.78
CA SER A 639 -6.69 -4.87 19.73
C SER A 639 -7.26 -4.98 21.13
N LEU A 640 -8.27 -4.18 21.41
CA LEU A 640 -8.87 -4.07 22.74
C LEU A 640 -10.37 -4.30 22.64
N ARG A 641 -10.91 -5.16 23.52
CA ARG A 641 -12.34 -5.13 23.83
C ARG A 641 -12.67 -3.82 24.52
N PHE A 642 -13.90 -3.32 24.36
CA PHE A 642 -14.29 -2.07 25.03
C PHE A 642 -14.17 -2.16 26.55
N ARG A 643 -14.47 -3.32 27.15
CA ARG A 643 -14.26 -3.59 28.59
C ARG A 643 -12.79 -3.55 29.04
N GLU A 644 -11.84 -3.69 28.11
CA GLU A 644 -10.40 -3.73 28.34
C GLU A 644 -9.74 -2.35 28.19
N LEU A 645 -10.52 -1.28 27.99
CA LEU A 645 -9.95 0.07 27.86
C LEU A 645 -9.32 0.59 29.16
N ARG A 646 -9.72 0.05 30.33
CA ARG A 646 -9.20 0.41 31.66
C ARG A 646 -8.05 -0.47 32.17
N GLN A 647 -7.29 -1.11 31.29
CA GLN A 647 -6.24 -2.05 31.73
C GLN A 647 -5.04 -1.32 32.37
N PRO A 648 -4.77 -1.53 33.68
CA PRO A 648 -3.62 -0.90 34.34
C PRO A 648 -2.32 -1.31 33.67
N ASN A 649 -1.36 -0.38 33.58
CA ASN A 649 -0.02 -0.60 33.04
C ASN A 649 0.05 -1.01 31.54
N LEU A 650 -1.07 -1.04 30.81
CA LEU A 650 -1.09 -1.38 29.38
C LEU A 650 -0.09 -0.53 28.59
N MET A 651 -0.10 0.79 28.82
CA MET A 651 0.81 1.71 28.12
C MET A 651 2.27 1.54 28.52
N GLU A 652 2.56 1.16 29.78
CA GLU A 652 3.91 0.88 30.25
C GLU A 652 4.47 -0.36 29.55
N VAL A 653 3.67 -1.44 29.48
CA VAL A 653 4.01 -2.67 28.76
C VAL A 653 4.23 -2.39 27.27
N CYS A 654 3.33 -1.67 26.61
CA CYS A 654 3.50 -1.30 25.20
C CYS A 654 4.78 -0.48 24.97
N THR A 655 5.14 0.40 25.90
CA THR A 655 6.36 1.21 25.82
C THR A 655 7.61 0.34 25.92
N GLN A 656 7.64 -0.62 26.86
CA GLN A 656 8.77 -1.54 27.02
C GLN A 656 8.98 -2.39 25.76
N LEU A 657 7.91 -2.97 25.20
CA LEU A 657 7.97 -3.77 23.97
C LEU A 657 8.50 -3.00 22.75
N MET A 658 8.35 -1.67 22.74
CA MET A 658 8.87 -0.83 21.66
C MET A 658 10.30 -0.38 21.84
N GLN A 659 10.87 -0.44 23.05
CA GLN A 659 12.27 -0.06 23.30
C GLN A 659 13.25 -1.19 22.97
N ASP A 660 12.82 -2.45 23.02
CA ASP A 660 13.66 -3.62 22.77
C ASP A 660 13.94 -3.90 21.27
N ASP A 661 13.19 -3.25 20.37
CA ASP A 661 13.23 -3.47 18.91
C ASP A 661 14.11 -2.45 18.13
N ASP A 662 14.87 -1.58 18.81
CA ASP A 662 15.66 -0.51 18.18
C ASP A 662 16.98 -1.02 17.57
N ASP A 663 17.09 -1.03 16.23
CA ASP A 663 18.37 -1.21 15.49
C ASP A 663 19.02 0.15 15.14
N GLU A 664 20.36 0.22 15.08
CA GLU A 664 21.10 1.46 14.74
C GLU A 664 20.67 2.11 13.40
N GLY A 665 20.14 1.33 12.44
CA GLY A 665 19.70 1.80 11.13
C GLY A 665 18.42 2.65 11.13
N ASP A 666 17.62 2.59 12.20
CA ASP A 666 16.32 3.25 12.26
C ASP A 666 16.41 4.75 12.57
N VAL A 667 17.49 5.16 13.25
CA VAL A 667 17.81 6.56 13.54
C VAL A 667 18.08 7.33 12.23
N ASP A 668 18.79 6.71 11.28
CA ASP A 668 19.13 7.30 9.99
C ASP A 668 17.88 7.45 9.09
N ALA A 669 16.96 6.47 9.11
CA ALA A 669 15.72 6.54 8.35
C ALA A 669 14.81 7.68 8.86
N ALA A 670 14.63 7.79 10.18
CA ALA A 670 13.87 8.87 10.81
C ALA A 670 14.50 10.25 10.54
N ALA A 671 15.83 10.36 10.61
CA ALA A 671 16.56 11.59 10.26
C ALA A 671 16.36 11.98 8.79
N SER A 672 16.35 11.01 7.86
CA SER A 672 16.10 11.24 6.44
C SER A 672 14.67 11.72 6.18
N LEU A 673 13.67 11.10 6.80
CA LEU A 673 12.27 11.52 6.73
C LEU A 673 12.09 12.95 7.27
N LYS A 674 12.68 13.24 8.43
CA LYS A 674 12.67 14.59 9.01
C LYS A 674 13.28 15.61 8.06
N ALA A 675 14.45 15.33 7.49
CA ALA A 675 15.12 16.21 6.53
C ALA A 675 14.30 16.41 5.24
N GLN A 676 13.61 15.38 4.77
CA GLN A 676 12.73 15.48 3.60
C GLN A 676 11.55 16.42 3.88
N GLN A 677 10.87 16.24 5.00
CA GLN A 677 9.72 17.07 5.34
C GLN A 677 10.13 18.52 5.64
N GLU A 678 11.26 18.76 6.30
CA GLU A 678 11.82 20.13 6.48
C GLU A 678 12.16 20.81 5.14
N ARG A 679 12.60 20.02 4.14
CA ARG A 679 12.91 20.54 2.80
C ARG A 679 11.65 20.91 2.03
N GLU A 680 10.59 20.11 2.14
CA GLU A 680 9.28 20.43 1.58
C GLU A 680 8.69 21.69 2.21
N GLU A 681 8.81 21.85 3.52
CA GLU A 681 8.38 23.05 4.25
C GLU A 681 9.10 24.30 3.74
N ARG A 682 10.43 24.23 3.56
CA ARG A 682 11.20 25.33 2.95
C ARG A 682 10.78 25.64 1.52
N LYS A 683 10.32 24.65 0.74
CA LYS A 683 9.80 24.88 -0.62
C LYS A 683 8.42 25.52 -0.59
N LYS A 684 7.51 25.02 0.26
CA LYS A 684 6.14 25.54 0.41
C LYS A 684 6.16 26.98 0.92
N GLN A 685 7.00 27.28 1.90
CA GLN A 685 7.22 28.64 2.40
C GLN A 685 7.69 29.59 1.27
N LYS A 686 8.62 29.13 0.43
CA LYS A 686 9.11 29.91 -0.73
C LYS A 686 8.08 30.10 -1.84
N SER A 687 7.14 29.16 -2.03
CA SER A 687 6.04 29.30 -2.99
C SER A 687 4.98 30.28 -2.47
N ILE A 688 4.65 30.22 -1.17
CA ILE A 688 3.78 31.21 -0.50
C ILE A 688 4.39 32.62 -0.58
N GLU A 689 5.70 32.76 -0.33
CA GLU A 689 6.43 34.02 -0.49
C GLU A 689 6.45 34.55 -1.93
N ARG A 690 6.22 33.69 -2.94
CA ARG A 690 6.13 34.06 -4.36
C ARG A 690 4.73 34.47 -4.81
N GLY A 691 3.73 34.45 -3.91
CA GLY A 691 2.36 34.89 -4.23
C GLY A 691 1.60 33.93 -5.15
N GLU A 692 2.03 32.67 -5.26
CA GLU A 692 1.29 31.61 -5.94
C GLU A 692 0.14 31.19 -4.99
N GLN A 693 -1.04 31.79 -5.14
CA GLN A 693 -2.23 31.37 -4.40
C GLN A 693 -2.67 29.97 -4.85
N GLN A 694 -2.86 29.07 -3.86
CA GLN A 694 -3.27 27.67 -3.98
C GLN A 694 -4.66 27.48 -4.59
#